data_AF-A0A7C5UVB9-F1
#
_entry.id   AF-A0A7C5UVB9-F1
#
_cell.length_a   1.000
_cell.length_b   1.000
_cell.length_c   1.000
_cell.angle_alpha   90.00
_cell.angle_beta   90.00
_cell.angle_gamma   90.00
#
_symmetry.space_group_name_H-M   'P 1'
#
loop_
_entity.id
_entity.type
_entity.pdbx_description
1 polymer ?
#
loop_
_entity_poly.entity_id
_entity_poly.type
_entity_poly.pdbx_seq_one_letter_code
_entity_poly.pdbx_strand_id
1 'polypeptide(L)'
;MERYLLGLDAGTGSVRALLLDVESGRSTVAVRPWSHVPVPGEGGWAYDFDVEQNWTLLAEAVGEALRRAEDAPAGVVGIAVSSMRHNLVLLREGRAVFAVPNRDARASAEAMEMAGEGEALYRSTGRWPSPVFLLPRLKWLAAHHPGWLEGATALSIGDWVAFRLCGEAATDFSQAGESMGFDLHRREWLWERIEGLGLPPSLFPPVLPSGKCLGKLTSSAAQELGLTPGIPVAVGGADTQCALLALGALRPGQAAIIAGTTAPVQMVVDRPMVDPDRRLWTGLHVLPERWVVESNAGAMGEPLEWLAGLLYPDSPRPAARLMAEAARSRPGAGGLLSTFGAQVFHASAMALPIGSLTLCHYLGEAGGLSRRRDLARSVLEGMACALRANLEQLAALAGEPSAVSLGGGMSRSAFWSQLLADVLGRPIQVSEVPEASALGAAICAGVGAGVFRDLAEGSERVARTRPVAPEEEAGRIYAGVYAGWRELRAAQAASHDLAAGLVLPILAEQGAARAPRPARFHPRMLVTAQLDEGSLSRLRRLGEVEYAPYRETLRVLTGDDLVEALQGKHLLVTEVDVVDLEALERLPELRVVVSCRGQAVNVDLAACTALGIPVLHTPGRNADAVADLTVALMLALLRKLIPADRFLRQPGGEAGDLSRMGQAHEQFLGRELWGKTVGLVGLGAVGRAVARRLSPFGVRLLACDPYLRPEEAEEMDAEAVSLETLLAESDIVSLHAPATGETQGLIGREALARMKRGALLVNTARAALVDEEALAEALRNGHLAGAALDVFSVEPPAADHPLLALPNVIATPHIGGNTEEVAVHQGRMVVEEVERMLAGERPHHILNPGVLEGFSWEGPRRPVERAVLEALPRRPGPAVSDLQQAGPLPPVEPSVPPPSPGGSGQVELVLRLFCEKARQDAALNAFAARHRVITHYTLTDLGLEFYLGFREGRVVAEVGAPPEPAEVRMKATAETLDGILTGRLSGTRAAMSGKLAFSGDVRVAMGLQRIQGDLVRLYTAAREEAGGIDFSAPAGRPPGGPSAPPEVAGDPRPEMVRVIDELYRLGLITATGGNVSVRIPGREECWITPSQLYKGDLRPEMMVRIDLAGNALDAGAPAPSSERALHTELYRARPEVGAIIHAHAPYATILGLSGLPFLPVTTEAAFLGKVPVVPFVMPGTKELALAVVRTMGKSPACILQNHGVVVAAGELRRAANLVEMLERTAQLILGCYAVGRRPAVLPKKVARMLGEMEVL
;
A
#
# COMPACT_ATOMS: atom_id res chain seq x y z
N MET A 1 20.49 18.67 41.27
CA MET A 1 20.35 17.66 40.22
C MET A 1 19.02 16.98 40.47
N GLU A 2 18.13 16.99 39.47
CA GLU A 2 16.82 16.35 39.58
C GLU A 2 17.00 14.83 39.68
N ARG A 3 16.09 14.15 40.39
CA ARG A 3 16.15 12.71 40.63
C ARG A 3 15.05 12.02 39.86
N TYR A 4 15.45 11.20 38.91
CA TYR A 4 14.57 10.49 38.00
C TYR A 4 14.44 9.01 38.37
N LEU A 5 13.21 8.48 38.32
CA LEU A 5 12.93 7.05 38.43
C LEU A 5 12.45 6.53 37.08
N LEU A 6 13.05 5.44 36.60
CA LEU A 6 12.70 4.81 35.33
C LEU A 6 11.77 3.62 35.56
N GLY A 7 10.50 3.81 35.21
CA GLY A 7 9.50 2.75 35.13
C GLY A 7 9.42 2.20 33.72
N LEU A 8 9.73 0.92 33.55
CA LEU A 8 9.56 0.19 32.29
C LEU A 8 8.27 -0.61 32.33
N ASP A 9 7.54 -0.67 31.21
CA ASP A 9 6.30 -1.45 31.07
C ASP A 9 6.30 -2.25 29.77
N ALA A 10 6.54 -3.55 29.88
CA ALA A 10 6.47 -4.51 28.79
C ALA A 10 5.02 -5.01 28.59
N GLY A 11 4.15 -4.10 28.13
CA GLY A 11 2.72 -4.35 27.92
C GLY A 11 2.40 -5.14 26.64
N THR A 12 1.17 -5.65 26.52
CA THR A 12 0.76 -6.59 25.45
C THR A 12 1.04 -6.11 24.02
N GLY A 13 0.77 -4.85 23.66
CA GLY A 13 0.96 -4.34 22.30
C GLY A 13 2.09 -3.30 22.14
N SER A 14 2.79 -2.97 23.23
CA SER A 14 3.85 -1.95 23.20
C SER A 14 4.71 -2.00 24.46
N VAL A 15 6.00 -1.71 24.33
CA VAL A 15 6.85 -1.34 25.45
C VAL A 15 6.78 0.17 25.72
N ARG A 16 6.87 0.53 26.99
CA ARG A 16 6.84 1.93 27.44
C ARG A 16 8.01 2.20 28.39
N ALA A 17 8.62 3.37 28.23
CA ALA A 17 9.59 3.91 29.17
C ALA A 17 9.02 5.19 29.77
N LEU A 18 8.89 5.23 31.09
CA LEU A 18 8.42 6.38 31.86
C LEU A 18 9.55 6.87 32.76
N LEU A 19 10.03 8.09 32.53
CA LEU A 19 10.85 8.81 33.49
C LEU A 19 9.96 9.65 34.38
N LEU A 20 10.06 9.47 35.70
CA LEU A 20 9.37 10.25 36.72
C LEU A 20 10.37 11.13 37.46
N ASP A 21 10.19 12.45 37.43
CA ASP A 21 10.85 13.35 38.37
C ASP A 21 10.20 13.21 39.75
N VAL A 22 11.01 12.83 40.74
CA VAL A 22 10.59 12.59 42.13
C VAL A 22 10.15 13.88 42.85
N GLU A 23 10.72 15.03 42.48
CA GLU A 23 10.47 16.29 43.18
C GLU A 23 9.25 17.02 42.63
N SER A 24 9.11 17.14 41.30
CA SER A 24 7.93 17.77 40.68
C SER A 24 6.75 16.81 40.45
N GLY A 25 6.98 15.50 40.46
CA GLY A 25 5.98 14.49 40.11
C GLY A 25 5.66 14.43 38.60
N ARG A 26 6.39 15.16 37.75
CA ARG A 26 6.18 15.15 36.30
C ARG A 26 6.72 13.86 35.69
N SER A 27 5.96 13.29 34.74
CA SER A 27 6.36 12.10 34.00
C SER A 27 6.58 12.38 32.51
N THR A 28 7.72 11.94 31.98
CA THR A 28 8.03 11.90 30.55
C THR A 28 7.92 10.47 30.05
N VAL A 29 7.13 10.23 29.00
CA VAL A 29 6.85 8.90 28.46
C VAL A 29 7.29 8.79 27.00
N ALA A 30 7.90 7.66 26.65
CA ALA A 30 8.04 7.18 25.29
C ALA A 30 7.44 5.77 25.14
N VAL A 31 6.98 5.44 23.94
CA VAL A 31 6.29 4.18 23.62
C VAL A 31 6.84 3.64 22.31
N ARG A 32 7.07 2.33 22.24
CA ARG A 32 7.30 1.59 20.99
C ARG A 32 6.23 0.51 20.84
N PRO A 33 5.44 0.49 19.75
CA PRO A 33 4.59 -0.64 19.45
C PRO A 33 5.46 -1.87 19.17
N TRP A 34 5.00 -3.04 19.61
CA TRP A 34 5.60 -4.31 19.22
C TRP A 34 4.52 -5.32 18.84
N SER A 35 4.86 -6.25 17.96
CA SER A 35 3.94 -7.27 17.45
C SER A 35 4.46 -8.66 17.77
N HIS A 36 3.55 -9.57 18.10
CA HIS A 36 3.86 -10.98 18.31
C HIS A 36 3.62 -11.72 17.01
N VAL A 37 4.58 -12.52 16.58
CA VAL A 37 4.49 -13.25 15.31
C VAL A 37 3.71 -14.56 15.55
N PRO A 38 2.57 -14.79 14.87
CA PRO A 38 1.89 -16.07 14.94
C PRO A 38 2.75 -17.15 14.26
N VAL A 39 2.86 -18.32 14.86
CA VAL A 39 3.70 -19.42 14.34
C VAL A 39 3.04 -20.01 13.08
N PRO A 40 3.68 -19.95 11.88
CA PRO A 40 3.03 -20.37 10.64
C PRO A 40 2.74 -21.87 10.60
N GLY A 41 1.46 -22.22 10.52
CA GLY A 41 0.98 -23.60 10.44
C GLY A 41 0.40 -24.18 11.74
N GLU A 42 0.59 -23.51 12.88
CA GLU A 42 0.08 -23.95 14.20
C GLU A 42 -1.33 -23.38 14.52
N GLY A 43 -2.26 -23.55 13.58
CA GLY A 43 -3.69 -23.20 13.74
C GLY A 43 -4.01 -21.70 13.94
N GLY A 44 -3.01 -20.83 14.09
CA GLY A 44 -3.16 -19.40 14.38
C GLY A 44 -3.17 -19.04 15.87
N TRP A 45 -2.85 -19.97 16.78
CA TRP A 45 -2.97 -19.79 18.24
C TRP A 45 -1.65 -19.85 19.01
N ALA A 46 -0.58 -20.31 18.37
CA ALA A 46 0.78 -20.21 18.88
C ALA A 46 1.41 -18.88 18.45
N TYR A 47 2.11 -18.22 19.38
CA TYR A 47 2.81 -16.95 19.16
C TYR A 47 4.17 -16.98 19.83
N ASP A 48 5.20 -16.52 19.13
CA ASP A 48 6.54 -16.35 19.69
C ASP A 48 6.84 -14.87 20.00
N PHE A 49 7.75 -14.64 20.95
CA PHE A 49 8.22 -13.31 21.36
C PHE A 49 9.72 -13.16 21.03
N ASP A 50 10.07 -12.34 20.03
CA ASP A 50 11.46 -12.06 19.69
C ASP A 50 12.10 -11.19 20.77
N VAL A 51 12.91 -11.80 21.63
CA VAL A 51 13.57 -11.14 22.76
C VAL A 51 14.55 -10.05 22.34
N GLU A 52 15.29 -10.20 21.25
CA GLU A 52 16.35 -9.23 20.87
C GLU A 52 15.77 -8.03 20.11
N GLN A 53 14.79 -8.26 19.23
CA GLN A 53 14.03 -7.18 18.61
C GLN A 53 13.30 -6.36 19.68
N ASN A 54 12.63 -7.02 20.62
CA ASN A 54 11.85 -6.35 21.65
C ASN A 54 12.72 -5.65 22.71
N TRP A 55 13.94 -6.15 22.97
CA TRP A 55 14.94 -5.42 23.75
C TRP A 55 15.41 -4.15 23.03
N THR A 56 15.61 -4.19 21.71
CA THR A 56 16.00 -3.01 20.92
C THR A 56 14.90 -1.94 20.96
N LEU A 57 13.63 -2.33 20.82
CA LEU A 57 12.49 -1.42 20.97
C LEU A 57 12.37 -0.84 22.38
N LEU A 58 12.72 -1.61 23.42
CA LEU A 58 12.80 -1.10 24.79
C LEU A 58 13.91 -0.04 24.92
N ALA A 59 15.09 -0.31 24.37
CA ALA A 59 16.22 0.62 24.38
C ALA A 59 15.92 1.93 23.62
N GLU A 60 15.28 1.86 22.47
CA GLU A 60 14.81 3.03 21.73
C GLU A 60 13.80 3.87 22.55
N ALA A 61 12.86 3.22 23.25
CA ALA A 61 11.90 3.90 24.10
C ALA A 61 12.61 4.61 25.26
N VAL A 62 13.56 3.95 25.94
CA VAL A 62 14.36 4.57 27.00
C VAL A 62 15.16 5.76 26.46
N GLY A 63 15.88 5.58 25.35
CA GLY A 63 16.66 6.64 24.71
C GLY A 63 15.81 7.85 24.28
N GLU A 64 14.58 7.63 23.82
CA GLU A 64 13.65 8.73 23.52
C GLU A 64 13.10 9.42 24.78
N ALA A 65 12.73 8.65 25.81
CA ALA A 65 12.25 9.23 27.07
C ALA A 65 13.34 10.08 27.75
N LEU A 66 14.62 9.64 27.64
CA LEU A 66 15.78 10.42 28.05
C LEU A 66 15.98 11.68 27.21
N ARG A 67 15.93 11.61 25.87
CA ARG A 67 16.07 12.81 25.00
C ARG A 67 14.97 13.85 25.21
N ARG A 68 13.78 13.43 25.64
CA ARG A 68 12.64 14.32 25.94
C ARG A 68 12.74 15.01 27.31
N ALA A 69 13.72 14.65 28.14
CA ALA A 69 13.96 15.24 29.45
C ALA A 69 15.38 15.81 29.50
N GLU A 70 15.49 17.15 29.47
CA GLU A 70 16.78 17.87 29.50
C GLU A 70 17.62 17.41 30.72
N ASP A 71 18.92 17.16 30.51
CA ASP A 71 19.89 16.65 31.49
C ASP A 71 19.58 15.33 32.24
N ALA A 72 18.56 14.56 31.82
CA ALA A 72 18.09 13.36 32.55
C ALA A 72 19.08 12.17 32.75
N PRO A 73 20.01 11.80 31.82
CA PRO A 73 20.76 10.53 31.92
C PRO A 73 21.62 10.36 33.18
N ALA A 74 22.11 11.47 33.76
CA ALA A 74 22.89 11.46 34.99
C ALA A 74 22.03 11.58 36.27
N GLY A 75 20.72 11.86 36.13
CA GLY A 75 19.76 11.98 37.23
C GLY A 75 18.95 10.72 37.52
N VAL A 76 19.05 9.65 36.70
CA VAL A 76 18.30 8.39 36.93
C VAL A 76 18.90 7.63 38.12
N VAL A 77 18.12 7.49 39.20
CA VAL A 77 18.58 6.87 40.47
C VAL A 77 18.01 5.48 40.74
N GLY A 78 17.04 5.00 39.94
CA GLY A 78 16.47 3.66 40.09
C GLY A 78 15.68 3.21 38.86
N ILE A 79 15.66 1.90 38.62
CA ILE A 79 14.94 1.26 37.51
C ILE A 79 14.09 0.10 38.03
N ALA A 80 12.89 -0.10 37.51
CA ALA A 80 12.14 -1.35 37.68
C ALA A 80 11.21 -1.61 36.48
N VAL A 81 10.71 -2.85 36.40
CA VAL A 81 9.98 -3.33 35.22
C VAL A 81 8.62 -3.92 35.61
N SER A 82 7.55 -3.40 35.02
CA SER A 82 6.27 -4.09 34.93
C SER A 82 6.15 -4.82 33.60
N SER A 83 5.37 -5.89 33.54
CA SER A 83 5.05 -6.55 32.27
C SER A 83 3.65 -7.11 32.26
N MET A 84 3.15 -7.35 31.04
CA MET A 84 1.93 -8.14 30.83
C MET A 84 1.95 -9.42 31.67
N ARG A 85 0.80 -9.86 32.16
CA ARG A 85 0.67 -11.15 32.85
C ARG A 85 0.63 -12.32 31.86
N HIS A 86 0.73 -13.55 32.34
CA HIS A 86 0.51 -14.79 31.54
C HIS A 86 1.45 -14.95 30.34
N ASN A 87 2.71 -14.51 30.45
CA ASN A 87 3.76 -14.73 29.45
C ASN A 87 4.79 -15.75 29.98
N LEU A 88 5.79 -16.11 29.17
CA LEU A 88 6.93 -16.95 29.60
C LEU A 88 8.17 -16.62 28.77
N VAL A 89 9.32 -16.47 29.43
CA VAL A 89 10.67 -16.55 28.85
C VAL A 89 11.43 -17.66 29.57
N LEU A 90 11.91 -18.66 28.82
CA LEU A 90 12.75 -19.73 29.35
C LEU A 90 14.22 -19.35 29.15
N LEU A 91 14.92 -19.10 30.25
CA LEU A 91 16.32 -18.69 30.30
C LEU A 91 17.21 -19.89 30.60
N ARG A 92 18.20 -20.18 29.76
CA ARG A 92 19.23 -21.20 29.98
C ARG A 92 20.61 -20.62 29.70
N GLU A 93 21.58 -20.85 30.59
CA GLU A 93 22.97 -20.36 30.42
C GLU A 93 23.05 -18.84 30.12
N GLY A 94 22.13 -18.06 30.70
CA GLY A 94 22.01 -16.61 30.50
C GLY A 94 21.38 -16.17 29.18
N ARG A 95 20.86 -17.08 28.35
CA ARG A 95 20.20 -16.80 27.06
C ARG A 95 18.76 -17.28 27.06
N ALA A 96 17.86 -16.53 26.41
CA ALA A 96 16.50 -17.00 26.21
C ALA A 96 16.48 -18.08 25.11
N VAL A 97 15.98 -19.28 25.43
CA VAL A 97 15.85 -20.39 24.48
C VAL A 97 14.41 -20.57 23.96
N PHE A 98 13.44 -19.97 24.66
CA PHE A 98 12.03 -19.94 24.29
C PHE A 98 11.37 -18.71 24.91
N ALA A 99 10.46 -18.04 24.19
CA ALA A 99 9.73 -16.89 24.72
C ALA A 99 8.37 -16.73 24.04
N VAL A 100 7.31 -16.50 24.82
CA VAL A 100 5.93 -16.38 24.34
C VAL A 100 5.13 -15.29 25.07
N PRO A 101 4.21 -14.59 24.38
CA PRO A 101 3.39 -13.52 24.95
C PRO A 101 2.12 -14.06 25.64
N ASN A 102 1.32 -13.15 26.17
CA ASN A 102 0.06 -13.47 26.87
C ASN A 102 -1.11 -13.92 25.99
N ARG A 103 -0.92 -13.97 24.67
CA ARG A 103 -1.91 -14.47 23.68
C ARG A 103 -1.59 -15.86 23.14
N ASP A 104 -0.44 -16.43 23.51
CA ASP A 104 -0.06 -17.78 23.12
C ASP A 104 -0.93 -18.84 23.83
N ALA A 105 -1.61 -19.68 23.06
CA ALA A 105 -2.53 -20.70 23.57
C ALA A 105 -2.14 -22.12 23.14
N ARG A 106 -0.87 -22.38 22.79
CA ARG A 106 -0.41 -23.69 22.27
C ARG A 106 -0.63 -24.83 23.26
N ALA A 107 -0.55 -24.54 24.57
CA ALA A 107 -0.80 -25.48 25.67
C ALA A 107 -2.30 -25.74 25.97
N SER A 108 -3.15 -25.74 24.93
CA SER A 108 -4.61 -25.93 25.07
C SER A 108 -4.98 -27.33 25.55
N ALA A 109 -4.30 -28.37 25.07
CA ALA A 109 -4.53 -29.74 25.50
C ALA A 109 -4.19 -29.93 26.98
N GLU A 110 -3.04 -29.42 27.42
CA GLU A 110 -2.55 -29.50 28.80
C GLU A 110 -3.46 -28.74 29.77
N ALA A 111 -3.95 -27.56 29.38
CA ALA A 111 -4.90 -26.80 30.17
C ALA A 111 -6.25 -27.53 30.33
N MET A 112 -6.75 -28.16 29.26
CA MET A 112 -7.98 -28.97 29.30
C MET A 112 -7.82 -30.21 30.17
N GLU A 113 -6.68 -30.88 30.14
CA GLU A 113 -6.39 -32.02 31.02
C GLU A 113 -6.34 -31.59 32.49
N MET A 114 -5.65 -30.48 32.80
CA MET A 114 -5.58 -29.92 34.15
C MET A 114 -6.95 -29.44 34.68
N ALA A 115 -7.91 -29.14 33.81
CA ALA A 115 -9.28 -28.77 34.21
C ALA A 115 -10.00 -29.90 34.96
N GLY A 116 -9.57 -31.17 34.82
CA GLY A 116 -10.08 -32.29 35.64
C GLY A 116 -9.82 -32.13 37.15
N GLU A 117 -8.73 -31.44 37.53
CA GLU A 117 -8.41 -31.05 38.91
C GLU A 117 -8.72 -29.56 39.19
N GLY A 118 -9.43 -28.88 38.27
CA GLY A 118 -9.59 -27.42 38.28
C GLY A 118 -10.15 -26.85 39.57
N GLU A 119 -11.02 -27.58 40.26
CA GLU A 119 -11.60 -27.16 41.55
C GLU A 119 -10.55 -27.12 42.70
N ALA A 120 -9.60 -28.05 42.72
CA ALA A 120 -8.52 -28.07 43.71
C ALA A 120 -7.50 -26.96 43.43
N LEU A 121 -7.10 -26.81 42.15
CA LEU A 121 -6.21 -25.75 41.69
C LEU A 121 -6.81 -24.36 41.92
N TYR A 122 -8.10 -24.17 41.66
CA TYR A 122 -8.77 -22.88 41.85
C TYR A 122 -8.83 -22.46 43.32
N ARG A 123 -9.03 -23.41 44.25
CA ARG A 123 -9.02 -23.12 45.70
C ARG A 123 -7.64 -22.76 46.26
N SER A 124 -6.56 -23.36 45.74
CA SER A 124 -5.18 -23.08 46.20
C SER A 124 -4.49 -21.94 45.46
N THR A 125 -4.84 -21.68 44.20
CA THR A 125 -4.16 -20.68 43.34
C THR A 125 -5.03 -19.48 42.93
N GLY A 126 -6.36 -19.58 43.04
CA GLY A 126 -7.29 -18.54 42.59
C GLY A 126 -7.49 -18.53 41.07
N ARG A 127 -6.89 -19.52 40.37
CA ARG A 127 -6.85 -19.65 38.92
C ARG A 127 -7.47 -20.95 38.46
N TRP A 128 -8.29 -20.84 37.42
CA TRP A 128 -8.84 -21.98 36.72
C TRP A 128 -7.95 -22.32 35.52
N PRO A 129 -7.65 -23.61 35.23
CA PRO A 129 -6.76 -23.99 34.13
C PRO A 129 -7.06 -23.31 32.79
N SER A 130 -6.02 -22.68 32.23
CA SER A 130 -6.07 -21.86 31.01
C SER A 130 -4.74 -21.95 30.27
N PRO A 131 -4.70 -22.06 28.93
CA PRO A 131 -3.48 -22.32 28.17
C PRO A 131 -2.43 -21.20 28.21
N VAL A 132 -2.82 -19.99 28.64
CA VAL A 132 -1.90 -18.85 28.77
C VAL A 132 -1.06 -18.89 30.06
N PHE A 133 -1.38 -19.77 31.01
CA PHE A 133 -0.66 -19.84 32.29
C PHE A 133 0.67 -20.60 32.20
N LEU A 134 1.52 -20.38 33.20
CA LEU A 134 2.86 -20.95 33.23
C LEU A 134 2.84 -22.48 33.30
N LEU A 135 2.08 -23.09 34.22
CA LEU A 135 2.09 -24.54 34.40
C LEU A 135 1.68 -25.34 33.15
N PRO A 136 0.57 -25.03 32.43
CA PRO A 136 0.22 -25.72 31.20
C PRO A 136 1.30 -25.61 30.13
N ARG A 137 1.93 -24.43 29.97
CA ARG A 137 3.04 -24.24 29.03
C ARG A 137 4.30 -25.01 29.41
N LEU A 138 4.64 -25.08 30.70
CA LEU A 138 5.76 -25.92 31.16
C LEU A 138 5.46 -27.42 30.96
N LYS A 139 4.21 -27.85 31.12
CA LYS A 139 3.78 -29.22 30.80
C LYS A 139 3.88 -29.50 29.29
N TRP A 140 3.44 -28.57 28.44
CA TRP A 140 3.58 -28.66 26.99
C TRP A 140 5.06 -28.74 26.58
N LEU A 141 5.93 -27.90 27.18
CA LEU A 141 7.37 -27.94 26.97
C LEU A 141 8.00 -29.26 27.46
N ALA A 142 7.54 -29.83 28.57
CA ALA A 142 8.02 -31.14 29.03
C ALA A 142 7.65 -32.27 28.07
N ALA A 143 6.49 -32.20 27.41
CA ALA A 143 6.06 -33.17 26.41
C ALA A 143 6.77 -33.02 25.05
N HIS A 144 6.99 -31.78 24.58
CA HIS A 144 7.46 -31.51 23.22
C HIS A 144 8.96 -31.14 23.13
N HIS A 145 9.51 -30.50 24.16
CA HIS A 145 10.87 -29.96 24.21
C HIS A 145 11.58 -30.18 25.57
N PRO A 146 11.58 -31.41 26.13
CA PRO A 146 12.09 -31.65 27.49
C PRO A 146 13.55 -31.20 27.69
N GLY A 147 14.39 -31.32 26.66
CA GLY A 147 15.79 -30.88 26.68
C GLY A 147 16.00 -29.36 26.83
N TRP A 148 14.96 -28.53 26.66
CA TRP A 148 15.04 -27.09 26.94
C TRP A 148 14.87 -26.76 28.42
N LEU A 149 14.23 -27.63 29.21
CA LEU A 149 13.96 -27.40 30.64
C LEU A 149 15.19 -27.69 31.53
N GLU A 150 16.12 -28.52 31.06
CA GLU A 150 17.33 -28.86 31.80
C GLU A 150 18.26 -27.64 31.95
N GLY A 151 18.58 -27.28 33.20
CA GLY A 151 19.42 -26.13 33.52
C GLY A 151 18.79 -24.77 33.23
N ALA A 152 17.48 -24.71 33.02
CA ALA A 152 16.75 -23.49 32.70
C ALA A 152 15.97 -22.90 33.90
N THR A 153 15.61 -21.62 33.79
CA THR A 153 14.70 -20.87 34.69
C THR A 153 13.59 -20.25 33.86
N ALA A 154 12.34 -20.39 34.30
CA ALA A 154 11.17 -19.78 33.71
C ALA A 154 10.88 -18.41 34.33
N LEU A 155 11.00 -17.36 33.54
CA LEU A 155 10.80 -15.96 33.95
C LEU A 155 9.57 -15.37 33.26
N SER A 156 8.95 -14.35 33.85
CA SER A 156 8.10 -13.46 33.05
C SER A 156 8.96 -12.57 32.13
N ILE A 157 8.38 -11.94 31.11
CA ILE A 157 9.07 -10.95 30.26
C ILE A 157 9.63 -9.81 31.14
N GLY A 158 8.89 -9.34 32.16
CA GLY A 158 9.38 -8.33 33.09
C GLY A 158 10.59 -8.78 33.91
N ASP A 159 10.54 -10.02 34.42
CA ASP A 159 11.64 -10.63 35.17
C ASP A 159 12.87 -10.89 34.27
N TRP A 160 12.65 -11.25 33.00
CA TRP A 160 13.71 -11.40 32.01
C TRP A 160 14.34 -10.05 31.61
N VAL A 161 13.56 -8.98 31.47
CA VAL A 161 14.10 -7.61 31.29
C VAL A 161 14.91 -7.22 32.53
N ALA A 162 14.42 -7.50 33.75
CA ALA A 162 15.17 -7.25 34.98
C ALA A 162 16.50 -8.04 35.03
N PHE A 163 16.48 -9.31 34.61
CA PHE A 163 17.69 -10.13 34.43
C PHE A 163 18.64 -9.52 33.37
N ARG A 164 18.15 -9.05 32.22
CA ARG A 164 18.98 -8.35 31.22
C ARG A 164 19.61 -7.06 31.77
N LEU A 165 18.90 -6.34 32.64
CA LEU A 165 19.42 -5.13 33.28
C LEU A 165 20.55 -5.42 34.28
N CYS A 166 20.39 -6.42 35.18
CA CYS A 166 21.28 -6.60 36.34
C CYS A 166 21.96 -7.97 36.50
N GLY A 167 21.63 -8.96 35.69
CA GLY A 167 22.20 -10.33 35.73
C GLY A 167 21.59 -11.26 36.79
N GLU A 168 20.63 -10.78 37.60
CA GLU A 168 20.01 -11.53 38.68
C GLU A 168 18.57 -11.94 38.32
N ALA A 169 18.18 -13.17 38.66
CA ALA A 169 16.88 -13.75 38.33
C ALA A 169 16.00 -13.90 39.57
N ALA A 170 14.85 -13.23 39.58
CA ALA A 170 13.81 -13.35 40.59
C ALA A 170 12.44 -13.06 39.96
N THR A 171 11.36 -13.39 40.66
CA THR A 171 10.00 -12.95 40.32
C THR A 171 9.31 -12.33 41.54
N ASP A 172 8.21 -11.62 41.35
CA ASP A 172 7.43 -11.03 42.43
C ASP A 172 6.20 -11.88 42.82
N PHE A 173 5.57 -11.55 43.96
CA PHE A 173 4.38 -12.27 44.42
C PHE A 173 3.17 -12.14 43.48
N SER A 174 3.01 -11.00 42.79
CA SER A 174 1.94 -10.81 41.83
C SER A 174 2.13 -11.66 40.57
N GLN A 175 3.31 -11.65 39.93
CA GLN A 175 3.60 -12.53 38.79
C GLN A 175 3.58 -14.02 39.18
N ALA A 176 4.16 -14.40 40.32
CA ALA A 176 4.09 -15.77 40.83
C ALA A 176 2.62 -16.22 41.02
N GLY A 177 1.75 -15.36 41.55
CA GLY A 177 0.30 -15.62 41.68
C GLY A 177 -0.49 -15.73 40.37
N GLU A 178 0.11 -15.42 39.22
CA GLU A 178 -0.47 -15.57 37.88
C GLU A 178 -0.01 -16.85 37.16
N SER A 179 0.84 -17.66 37.81
CA SER A 179 1.45 -18.87 37.22
C SER A 179 0.55 -20.13 37.22
N MET A 180 -0.46 -20.15 38.09
CA MET A 180 -1.18 -21.37 38.56
C MET A 180 -0.29 -22.40 39.29
N GLY A 181 0.98 -22.10 39.56
CA GLY A 181 1.90 -22.95 40.34
C GLY A 181 2.15 -22.46 41.76
N PHE A 182 1.49 -21.39 42.20
CA PHE A 182 1.77 -20.69 43.44
C PHE A 182 0.56 -20.70 44.38
N ASP A 183 0.77 -21.03 45.65
CA ASP A 183 -0.28 -21.07 46.67
C ASP A 183 -0.61 -19.63 47.12
N LEU A 184 -1.86 -19.23 46.91
CA LEU A 184 -2.32 -17.88 47.20
C LEU A 184 -2.43 -17.58 48.72
N HIS A 185 -2.55 -18.62 49.56
CA HIS A 185 -2.73 -18.51 51.01
C HIS A 185 -1.37 -18.53 51.73
N ARG A 186 -0.53 -19.52 51.38
CA ARG A 186 0.83 -19.70 51.93
C ARG A 186 1.85 -18.74 51.33
N ARG A 187 1.62 -18.28 50.09
CA ARG A 187 2.55 -17.47 49.29
C ARG A 187 3.87 -18.18 49.02
N GLU A 188 3.76 -19.46 48.63
CA GLU A 188 4.86 -20.36 48.30
C GLU A 188 4.54 -21.14 47.00
N TRP A 189 5.57 -21.60 46.29
CA TRP A 189 5.39 -22.51 45.15
C TRP A 189 4.78 -23.85 45.61
N LEU A 190 3.87 -24.42 44.81
CA LEU A 190 3.18 -25.70 45.09
C LEU A 190 4.10 -26.89 44.76
N TRP A 191 5.21 -27.03 45.48
CA TRP A 191 6.29 -27.97 45.16
C TRP A 191 5.83 -29.42 44.93
N GLU A 192 4.98 -29.97 45.80
CA GLU A 192 4.42 -31.33 45.64
C GLU A 192 3.72 -31.55 44.29
N ARG A 193 3.02 -30.52 43.78
CA ARG A 193 2.36 -30.56 42.47
C ARG A 193 3.34 -30.31 41.32
N ILE A 194 4.31 -29.42 41.50
CA ILE A 194 5.35 -29.13 40.50
C ILE A 194 6.21 -30.37 40.25
N GLU A 195 6.66 -31.03 41.31
CA GLU A 195 7.42 -32.28 41.25
C GLU A 195 6.55 -33.43 40.71
N GLY A 196 5.27 -33.49 41.07
CA GLY A 196 4.30 -34.44 40.51
C GLY A 196 4.06 -34.29 38.99
N LEU A 197 4.30 -33.11 38.42
CA LEU A 197 4.31 -32.87 36.96
C LEU A 197 5.66 -33.20 36.29
N GLY A 198 6.65 -33.65 37.05
CA GLY A 198 8.00 -33.94 36.53
C GLY A 198 8.85 -32.70 36.24
N LEU A 199 8.45 -31.52 36.75
CA LEU A 199 9.14 -30.26 36.50
C LEU A 199 10.22 -30.03 37.59
N PRO A 200 11.51 -29.81 37.23
CA PRO A 200 12.56 -29.59 38.21
C PRO A 200 12.37 -28.24 38.95
N PRO A 201 12.55 -28.18 40.28
CA PRO A 201 12.41 -26.95 41.06
C PRO A 201 13.28 -25.78 40.60
N SER A 202 14.42 -26.04 39.93
CA SER A 202 15.30 -25.01 39.37
C SER A 202 14.65 -24.14 38.29
N LEU A 203 13.56 -24.61 37.66
CA LEU A 203 12.78 -23.79 36.73
C LEU A 203 12.13 -22.59 37.41
N PHE A 204 11.88 -22.64 38.71
CA PHE A 204 11.06 -21.63 39.40
C PHE A 204 11.98 -20.62 40.12
N PRO A 205 11.96 -19.34 39.73
CA PRO A 205 12.83 -18.33 40.33
C PRO A 205 12.45 -18.06 41.79
N PRO A 206 13.40 -17.53 42.60
CA PRO A 206 13.11 -17.07 43.95
C PRO A 206 12.08 -15.92 43.91
N VAL A 207 11.10 -15.99 44.80
CA VAL A 207 10.05 -14.96 44.91
C VAL A 207 10.49 -13.87 45.89
N LEU A 208 10.48 -12.62 45.44
CA LEU A 208 10.91 -11.45 46.20
C LEU A 208 9.77 -10.40 46.29
N PRO A 209 9.73 -9.55 47.34
CA PRO A 209 8.79 -8.44 47.38
C PRO A 209 9.09 -7.41 46.27
N SER A 210 8.04 -6.90 45.61
CA SER A 210 8.13 -5.72 44.74
C SER A 210 8.76 -4.54 45.45
N GLY A 211 9.58 -3.79 44.74
CA GLY A 211 10.39 -2.69 45.28
C GLY A 211 11.66 -3.13 46.02
N LYS A 212 11.90 -4.43 46.27
CA LYS A 212 13.20 -4.88 46.78
C LYS A 212 14.28 -4.66 45.71
N CYS A 213 15.45 -4.13 46.10
CA CYS A 213 16.61 -4.07 45.21
C CYS A 213 17.04 -5.50 44.81
N LEU A 214 17.03 -5.77 43.51
CA LEU A 214 17.39 -7.05 42.90
C LEU A 214 18.89 -7.10 42.58
N GLY A 215 19.40 -6.01 42.00
CA GLY A 215 20.79 -5.90 41.57
C GLY A 215 21.14 -4.48 41.12
N LYS A 216 22.21 -4.35 40.33
CA LYS A 216 22.64 -3.07 39.75
C LYS A 216 22.74 -3.17 38.23
N LEU A 217 22.44 -2.08 37.54
CA LEU A 217 22.52 -2.00 36.08
C LEU A 217 23.95 -2.34 35.60
N THR A 218 24.06 -3.36 34.75
CA THR A 218 25.34 -3.80 34.18
C THR A 218 25.89 -2.80 33.17
N SER A 219 27.20 -2.83 32.91
CA SER A 219 27.82 -1.94 31.91
C SER A 219 27.30 -2.16 30.49
N SER A 220 26.93 -3.39 30.10
CA SER A 220 26.34 -3.68 28.78
C SER A 220 24.96 -3.05 28.65
N ALA A 221 24.07 -3.35 29.59
CA ALA A 221 22.72 -2.77 29.60
C ALA A 221 22.74 -1.24 29.72
N ALA A 222 23.68 -0.68 30.50
CA ALA A 222 23.88 0.77 30.58
C ALA A 222 24.27 1.39 29.23
N GLN A 223 25.20 0.76 28.49
CA GLN A 223 25.61 1.20 27.16
C GLN A 223 24.45 1.11 26.15
N GLU A 224 23.71 0.00 26.14
CA GLU A 224 22.58 -0.24 25.22
C GLU A 224 21.40 0.71 25.48
N LEU A 225 21.17 1.11 26.74
CA LEU A 225 20.07 2.00 27.13
C LEU A 225 20.43 3.50 27.18
N GLY A 226 21.72 3.85 27.03
CA GLY A 226 22.19 5.23 27.18
C GLY A 226 22.16 5.75 28.63
N LEU A 227 22.42 4.87 29.60
CA LEU A 227 22.35 5.15 31.03
C LEU A 227 23.72 5.02 31.73
N THR A 228 23.79 5.44 32.99
CA THR A 228 24.99 5.26 33.83
C THR A 228 25.00 3.86 34.45
N PRO A 229 26.09 3.08 34.41
CA PRO A 229 26.16 1.77 35.06
C PRO A 229 26.08 1.88 36.60
N GLY A 230 25.60 0.82 37.25
CA GLY A 230 25.53 0.75 38.71
C GLY A 230 24.23 1.25 39.35
N ILE A 231 23.29 1.80 38.57
CA ILE A 231 21.95 2.22 39.03
C ILE A 231 21.21 1.01 39.65
N PRO A 232 20.59 1.14 40.84
CA PRO A 232 19.75 0.10 41.44
C PRO A 232 18.62 -0.37 40.51
N VAL A 233 18.51 -1.68 40.32
CA VAL A 233 17.40 -2.33 39.63
C VAL A 233 16.54 -3.02 40.69
N ALA A 234 15.26 -2.66 40.77
CA ALA A 234 14.31 -3.21 41.74
C ALA A 234 13.43 -4.29 41.11
N VAL A 235 12.99 -5.24 41.93
CA VAL A 235 11.91 -6.18 41.60
C VAL A 235 10.65 -5.38 41.30
N GLY A 236 10.06 -5.58 40.13
CA GLY A 236 8.84 -4.91 39.72
C GLY A 236 7.59 -5.72 40.07
N GLY A 237 6.71 -5.92 39.09
CA GLY A 237 5.53 -6.77 39.26
C GLY A 237 4.60 -6.81 38.05
N ALA A 238 3.46 -7.46 38.21
CA ALA A 238 2.43 -7.56 37.16
C ALA A 238 1.85 -6.19 36.76
N ASP A 239 1.61 -5.98 35.47
CA ASP A 239 1.13 -4.72 34.87
C ASP A 239 -0.07 -4.09 35.60
N THR A 240 -1.06 -4.91 35.93
CA THR A 240 -2.35 -4.48 36.46
C THR A 240 -2.21 -4.15 37.95
N GLN A 241 -1.49 -4.97 38.71
CA GLN A 241 -1.17 -4.75 40.11
C GLN A 241 -0.22 -3.56 40.33
N CYS A 242 0.74 -3.32 39.43
CA CYS A 242 1.53 -2.09 39.40
C CYS A 242 0.66 -0.86 39.13
N ALA A 243 -0.33 -0.96 38.22
CA ALA A 243 -1.29 0.11 38.00
C ALA A 243 -2.14 0.44 39.24
N LEU A 244 -2.44 -0.53 40.13
CA LEU A 244 -3.12 -0.25 41.40
C LEU A 244 -2.33 0.71 42.30
N LEU A 245 -1.00 0.58 42.36
CA LEU A 245 -0.13 1.51 43.09
C LEU A 245 -0.23 2.93 42.51
N ALA A 246 -0.16 3.06 41.19
CA ALA A 246 -0.27 4.35 40.51
C ALA A 246 -1.67 5.00 40.63
N LEU A 247 -2.71 4.19 40.88
CA LEU A 247 -4.09 4.61 41.05
C LEU A 247 -4.51 4.83 42.52
N GLY A 248 -3.60 4.64 43.48
CA GLY A 248 -3.87 4.79 44.92
C GLY A 248 -4.85 3.75 45.49
N ALA A 249 -5.01 2.60 44.81
CA ALA A 249 -5.85 1.49 45.25
C ALA A 249 -5.01 0.57 46.15
N LEU A 250 -4.90 0.91 47.44
CA LEU A 250 -3.99 0.25 48.40
C LEU A 250 -4.73 -0.47 49.54
N ARG A 251 -6.00 -0.10 49.77
CA ARG A 251 -6.82 -0.54 50.91
C ARG A 251 -7.97 -1.44 50.45
N PRO A 252 -8.41 -2.39 51.29
CA PRO A 252 -9.57 -3.23 51.01
C PRO A 252 -10.82 -2.44 50.58
N GLY A 253 -11.54 -2.95 49.58
CA GLY A 253 -12.72 -2.31 49.01
C GLY A 253 -12.41 -1.17 48.02
N GLN A 254 -11.15 -0.79 47.78
CA GLN A 254 -10.82 0.07 46.64
C GLN A 254 -10.79 -0.77 45.36
N ALA A 255 -11.51 -0.33 44.33
CA ALA A 255 -11.52 -0.95 43.01
C ALA A 255 -10.81 -0.09 41.97
N ALA A 256 -10.31 -0.72 40.92
CA ALA A 256 -9.67 -0.06 39.79
C ALA A 256 -10.04 -0.73 38.46
N ILE A 257 -10.14 0.09 37.43
CA ILE A 257 -10.36 -0.30 36.03
C ILE A 257 -9.12 0.14 35.24
N ILE A 258 -8.44 -0.81 34.59
CA ILE A 258 -7.26 -0.52 33.77
C ILE A 258 -7.67 -0.70 32.31
N ALA A 259 -8.17 0.36 31.68
CA ALA A 259 -8.73 0.32 30.33
C ALA A 259 -7.64 0.50 29.26
N GLY A 260 -7.04 -0.61 28.81
CA GLY A 260 -6.00 -0.66 27.78
C GLY A 260 -6.37 -1.62 26.63
N THR A 261 -5.40 -2.40 26.15
CA THR A 261 -5.62 -3.48 25.16
C THR A 261 -6.69 -4.45 25.66
N THR A 262 -6.53 -4.90 26.90
CA THR A 262 -7.58 -5.55 27.71
C THR A 262 -8.08 -4.58 28.78
N ALA A 263 -9.19 -4.93 29.43
CA ALA A 263 -9.82 -4.11 30.47
C ALA A 263 -10.10 -4.91 31.76
N PRO A 264 -9.06 -5.34 32.50
CA PRO A 264 -9.23 -5.91 33.83
C PRO A 264 -9.85 -4.90 34.82
N VAL A 265 -10.71 -5.43 35.67
CA VAL A 265 -11.37 -4.74 36.79
C VAL A 265 -10.95 -5.49 38.05
N GLN A 266 -10.22 -4.84 38.94
CA GLN A 266 -9.72 -5.46 40.17
C GLN A 266 -10.26 -4.73 41.41
N MET A 267 -10.48 -5.46 42.50
CA MET A 267 -10.76 -4.89 43.82
C MET A 267 -9.77 -5.46 44.85
N VAL A 268 -9.19 -4.57 45.65
CA VAL A 268 -8.25 -4.95 46.72
C VAL A 268 -9.02 -5.56 47.88
N VAL A 269 -8.50 -6.64 48.46
CA VAL A 269 -9.03 -7.31 49.65
C VAL A 269 -7.91 -7.67 50.64
N ASP A 270 -8.26 -7.78 51.93
CA ASP A 270 -7.34 -8.05 53.06
C ASP A 270 -7.05 -9.53 53.30
N ARG A 271 -7.82 -10.41 52.67
CA ARG A 271 -7.68 -11.86 52.76
C ARG A 271 -7.99 -12.48 51.39
N PRO A 272 -7.48 -13.69 51.12
CA PRO A 272 -7.89 -14.40 49.93
C PRO A 272 -9.38 -14.74 49.94
N MET A 273 -10.04 -14.51 48.80
CA MET A 273 -11.44 -14.83 48.56
C MET A 273 -11.53 -15.69 47.30
N VAL A 274 -12.39 -16.70 47.27
CA VAL A 274 -12.57 -17.59 46.12
C VAL A 274 -14.05 -17.56 45.75
N ASP A 275 -14.38 -17.30 44.48
CA ASP A 275 -15.76 -17.19 44.03
C ASP A 275 -16.39 -18.58 43.88
N PRO A 276 -17.43 -18.95 44.65
CA PRO A 276 -18.04 -20.29 44.56
C PRO A 276 -18.60 -20.61 43.17
N ASP A 277 -18.99 -19.60 42.40
CA ASP A 277 -19.50 -19.74 41.04
C ASP A 277 -18.37 -19.82 39.98
N ARG A 278 -17.10 -19.60 40.37
CA ARG A 278 -15.92 -19.56 39.49
C ARG A 278 -16.03 -18.53 38.35
N ARG A 279 -16.66 -17.38 38.63
CA ARG A 279 -16.75 -16.25 37.68
C ARG A 279 -15.50 -15.39 37.75
N LEU A 280 -14.92 -15.23 38.94
CA LEU A 280 -13.79 -14.35 39.21
C LEU A 280 -12.45 -15.10 39.37
N TRP A 281 -11.34 -14.40 39.14
CA TRP A 281 -10.02 -14.85 39.58
C TRP A 281 -9.60 -14.16 40.87
N THR A 282 -8.65 -14.77 41.58
CA THR A 282 -8.03 -14.18 42.75
C THR A 282 -6.52 -14.24 42.60
N GLY A 283 -5.85 -13.13 42.90
CA GLY A 283 -4.40 -12.97 42.82
C GLY A 283 -3.82 -12.24 44.02
N LEU A 284 -2.50 -12.12 44.00
CA LEU A 284 -1.75 -11.33 44.97
C LEU A 284 -1.56 -9.91 44.45
N HIS A 285 -1.60 -8.93 45.36
CA HIS A 285 -1.17 -7.57 45.07
C HIS A 285 0.37 -7.49 45.13
N VAL A 286 0.96 -6.48 44.50
CA VAL A 286 2.36 -6.08 44.74
C VAL A 286 2.61 -5.54 46.17
N LEU A 287 1.55 -5.27 46.94
CA LEU A 287 1.66 -4.90 48.36
C LEU A 287 1.72 -6.17 49.22
N PRO A 288 2.60 -6.22 50.24
CA PRO A 288 2.58 -7.30 51.21
C PRO A 288 1.20 -7.47 51.86
N GLU A 289 0.76 -8.72 52.02
CA GLU A 289 -0.48 -9.08 52.73
C GLU A 289 -1.74 -8.41 52.15
N ARG A 290 -1.78 -8.26 50.83
CA ARG A 290 -2.94 -7.81 50.07
C ARG A 290 -3.20 -8.74 48.90
N TRP A 291 -4.47 -8.97 48.62
CA TRP A 291 -4.95 -9.77 47.50
C TRP A 291 -5.82 -8.91 46.60
N VAL A 292 -6.04 -9.38 45.39
CA VAL A 292 -6.96 -8.78 44.42
C VAL A 292 -7.96 -9.83 43.97
N VAL A 293 -9.24 -9.47 43.96
CA VAL A 293 -10.26 -10.20 43.19
C VAL A 293 -10.42 -9.52 41.84
N GLU A 294 -10.47 -10.31 40.77
CA GLU A 294 -10.45 -9.83 39.39
C GLU A 294 -11.63 -10.34 38.57
N SER A 295 -12.21 -9.38 37.85
CA SER A 295 -13.06 -9.59 36.68
C SER A 295 -12.44 -8.88 35.48
N ASN A 296 -12.94 -9.09 34.27
CA ASN A 296 -12.29 -8.59 33.05
C ASN A 296 -13.30 -8.34 31.93
N ALA A 297 -13.33 -7.11 31.40
CA ALA A 297 -14.18 -6.76 30.27
C ALA A 297 -13.62 -7.22 28.90
N GLY A 298 -12.52 -7.97 28.90
CA GLY A 298 -11.94 -8.62 27.73
C GLY A 298 -10.98 -7.72 26.94
N ALA A 299 -10.70 -8.09 25.71
CA ALA A 299 -10.01 -7.23 24.74
C ALA A 299 -10.96 -6.08 24.36
N MET A 300 -10.65 -4.87 24.83
CA MET A 300 -11.49 -3.68 24.66
C MET A 300 -10.82 -2.68 23.71
N GLY A 301 -9.55 -2.36 23.95
CA GLY A 301 -8.78 -1.46 23.08
C GLY A 301 -8.49 -2.05 21.70
N GLU A 302 -8.23 -3.36 21.58
CA GLU A 302 -7.90 -4.00 20.30
C GLU A 302 -9.11 -4.00 19.32
N PRO A 303 -10.34 -4.39 19.71
CA PRO A 303 -11.53 -4.21 18.87
C PRO A 303 -11.88 -2.73 18.62
N LEU A 304 -11.60 -1.83 19.56
CA LEU A 304 -11.86 -0.39 19.38
C LEU A 304 -10.96 0.21 18.30
N GLU A 305 -9.65 -0.05 18.34
CA GLU A 305 -8.71 0.42 17.31
C GLU A 305 -9.02 -0.22 15.95
N TRP A 306 -9.39 -1.51 15.91
CA TRP A 306 -9.82 -2.17 14.67
C TRP A 306 -11.05 -1.50 14.04
N LEU A 307 -12.12 -1.31 14.82
CA LEU A 307 -13.35 -0.67 14.33
C LEU A 307 -13.09 0.78 13.94
N ALA A 308 -12.25 1.48 14.71
CA ALA A 308 -11.89 2.84 14.38
C ALA A 308 -11.06 2.93 13.09
N GLY A 309 -10.12 2.02 12.85
CA GLY A 309 -9.37 1.93 11.59
C GLY A 309 -10.28 1.71 10.38
N LEU A 310 -11.35 0.91 10.54
CA LEU A 310 -12.37 0.74 9.49
C LEU A 310 -13.23 1.99 9.26
N LEU A 311 -13.57 2.73 10.32
CA LEU A 311 -14.44 3.92 10.23
C LEU A 311 -13.69 5.22 9.87
N TYR A 312 -12.37 5.25 10.04
CA TYR A 312 -11.48 6.40 9.88
C TYR A 312 -10.10 6.00 9.30
N PRO A 313 -10.04 5.33 8.13
CA PRO A 313 -8.79 4.80 7.58
C PRO A 313 -7.71 5.87 7.34
N ASP A 314 -8.11 7.09 6.97
CA ASP A 314 -7.19 8.22 6.74
C ASP A 314 -6.74 8.93 8.02
N SER A 315 -7.21 8.50 9.19
CA SER A 315 -6.82 9.13 10.46
C SER A 315 -5.53 8.51 11.01
N PRO A 316 -4.49 9.31 11.32
CA PRO A 316 -3.30 8.79 12.00
C PRO A 316 -3.56 8.36 13.44
N ARG A 317 -4.76 8.63 13.99
CA ARG A 317 -5.18 8.21 15.35
C ARG A 317 -6.67 7.81 15.35
N PRO A 318 -7.04 6.67 14.72
CA PRO A 318 -8.43 6.32 14.49
C PRO A 318 -9.29 6.27 15.76
N ALA A 319 -8.87 5.57 16.82
CA ALA A 319 -9.69 5.50 18.05
C ALA A 319 -9.91 6.87 18.72
N ALA A 320 -8.93 7.77 18.66
CA ALA A 320 -9.09 9.14 19.15
C ALA A 320 -10.13 9.92 18.33
N ARG A 321 -10.15 9.72 16.99
CA ARG A 321 -11.18 10.29 16.12
C ARG A 321 -12.56 9.69 16.39
N LEU A 322 -12.65 8.37 16.60
CA LEU A 322 -13.89 7.67 16.96
C LEU A 322 -14.48 8.24 18.27
N MET A 323 -13.67 8.34 19.33
CA MET A 323 -14.10 8.92 20.60
C MET A 323 -14.57 10.38 20.45
N ALA A 324 -13.88 11.17 19.62
CA ALA A 324 -14.26 12.56 19.35
C ALA A 324 -15.57 12.71 18.55
N GLU A 325 -15.89 11.77 17.64
CA GLU A 325 -17.21 11.73 16.99
C GLU A 325 -18.29 11.21 17.93
N ALA A 326 -18.03 10.16 18.72
CA ALA A 326 -18.96 9.62 19.72
C ALA A 326 -19.37 10.68 20.76
N ALA A 327 -18.45 11.56 21.17
CA ALA A 327 -18.73 12.68 22.06
C ALA A 327 -19.75 13.70 21.47
N ARG A 328 -19.91 13.74 20.13
CA ARG A 328 -20.88 14.58 19.42
C ARG A 328 -22.22 13.87 19.16
N SER A 329 -22.39 12.64 19.63
CA SER A 329 -23.67 11.93 19.66
C SER A 329 -24.40 12.17 20.98
N ARG A 330 -25.71 11.91 20.98
CA ARG A 330 -26.56 11.97 22.18
C ARG A 330 -26.36 10.71 23.05
N PRO A 331 -26.48 10.81 24.39
CA PRO A 331 -26.51 9.63 25.26
C PRO A 331 -27.53 8.59 24.80
N GLY A 332 -27.16 7.31 24.87
CA GLY A 332 -27.97 6.17 24.40
C GLY A 332 -27.98 6.00 22.89
N ALA A 333 -27.09 6.66 22.14
CA ALA A 333 -26.81 6.44 20.72
C ALA A 333 -28.03 6.42 19.76
N GLY A 334 -29.15 7.05 20.15
CA GLY A 334 -30.40 6.98 19.40
C GLY A 334 -31.11 5.61 19.43
N GLY A 335 -30.86 4.79 20.45
CA GLY A 335 -31.45 3.46 20.62
C GLY A 335 -30.56 2.30 20.17
N LEU A 336 -29.34 2.57 19.68
CA LEU A 336 -28.38 1.54 19.30
C LEU A 336 -27.67 0.98 20.54
N LEU A 337 -27.72 -0.35 20.72
CA LEU A 337 -26.95 -1.09 21.71
C LEU A 337 -25.85 -1.94 21.06
N SER A 338 -24.73 -2.10 21.76
CA SER A 338 -23.55 -2.87 21.30
C SER A 338 -23.06 -3.87 22.35
N THR A 339 -22.78 -5.10 21.94
CA THR A 339 -21.92 -6.05 22.68
C THR A 339 -20.54 -6.22 22.02
N PHE A 340 -20.21 -5.37 21.04
CA PHE A 340 -18.92 -5.39 20.36
C PHE A 340 -17.78 -4.91 21.27
N GLY A 341 -16.71 -5.71 21.40
CA GLY A 341 -15.58 -5.42 22.29
C GLY A 341 -15.94 -5.41 23.79
N ALA A 342 -17.06 -6.03 24.17
CA ALA A 342 -17.61 -5.99 25.52
C ALA A 342 -17.79 -7.42 26.06
N GLN A 343 -17.04 -7.79 27.11
CA GLN A 343 -17.17 -9.08 27.78
C GLN A 343 -17.59 -8.92 29.25
N VAL A 344 -18.13 -9.99 29.82
CA VAL A 344 -18.32 -10.12 31.27
C VAL A 344 -17.69 -11.45 31.66
N PHE A 345 -16.75 -11.40 32.60
CA PHE A 345 -15.78 -12.47 32.82
C PHE A 345 -16.40 -13.72 33.46
N HIS A 346 -15.78 -14.86 33.16
CA HIS A 346 -16.03 -16.12 33.84
C HIS A 346 -14.76 -16.98 33.88
N ALA A 347 -14.11 -17.07 35.04
CA ALA A 347 -12.83 -17.77 35.20
C ALA A 347 -12.84 -19.22 34.68
N SER A 348 -13.90 -19.99 34.90
CA SER A 348 -14.01 -21.38 34.43
C SER A 348 -14.71 -21.61 33.08
N ALA A 349 -15.05 -20.56 32.32
CA ALA A 349 -15.78 -20.70 31.06
C ALA A 349 -15.20 -19.79 29.97
N MET A 350 -14.74 -20.39 28.87
CA MET A 350 -14.12 -19.64 27.77
C MET A 350 -15.20 -18.95 26.92
N ALA A 351 -15.34 -17.64 27.10
CA ALA A 351 -16.22 -16.82 26.27
C ALA A 351 -15.55 -16.50 24.92
N LEU A 352 -16.13 -16.97 23.82
CA LEU A 352 -15.79 -16.48 22.48
C LEU A 352 -16.66 -15.24 22.17
N PRO A 353 -16.08 -14.04 22.08
CA PRO A 353 -16.84 -12.80 21.92
C PRO A 353 -17.36 -12.68 20.48
N ILE A 354 -18.51 -13.31 20.19
CA ILE A 354 -19.33 -12.95 19.03
C ILE A 354 -20.01 -11.62 19.37
N GLY A 355 -19.24 -10.54 19.23
CA GLY A 355 -19.69 -9.17 19.46
C GLY A 355 -20.77 -8.78 18.45
N SER A 356 -21.81 -8.11 18.93
CA SER A 356 -22.94 -7.70 18.08
C SER A 356 -23.18 -6.19 18.11
N LEU A 357 -23.82 -5.71 17.07
CA LEU A 357 -24.41 -4.38 16.97
C LEU A 357 -25.90 -4.54 16.70
N THR A 358 -26.76 -3.93 17.53
CA THR A 358 -28.20 -3.91 17.26
C THR A 358 -28.52 -2.89 16.18
N LEU A 359 -28.47 -3.32 14.92
CA LEU A 359 -28.94 -2.50 13.80
C LEU A 359 -30.47 -2.43 13.85
N CYS A 360 -31.00 -1.32 14.35
CA CYS A 360 -32.44 -1.10 14.37
C CYS A 360 -32.97 -0.92 12.94
N HIS A 361 -34.10 -1.55 12.62
CA HIS A 361 -34.78 -1.40 11.34
C HIS A 361 -35.64 -0.12 11.26
N TYR A 362 -35.88 0.55 12.39
CA TYR A 362 -36.59 1.83 12.48
C TYR A 362 -35.66 3.05 12.22
N LEU A 363 -34.90 3.01 11.12
CA LEU A 363 -34.12 4.16 10.61
C LEU A 363 -35.01 5.16 9.86
N GLY A 364 -36.16 5.51 10.47
CA GLY A 364 -37.30 6.08 9.77
C GLY A 364 -37.96 7.26 10.49
N GLU A 365 -37.28 8.39 10.55
CA GLU A 365 -37.93 9.71 10.43
C GLU A 365 -37.09 10.61 9.51
N ALA A 366 -37.76 11.51 8.78
CA ALA A 366 -37.18 12.28 7.68
C ALA A 366 -35.99 13.15 8.15
N GLY A 367 -34.78 12.81 7.68
CA GLY A 367 -33.51 13.47 8.01
C GLY A 367 -32.56 12.66 8.91
N GLY A 368 -32.96 11.47 9.37
CA GLY A 368 -32.22 10.63 10.30
C GLY A 368 -31.55 9.39 9.70
N LEU A 369 -30.52 9.56 8.86
CA LEU A 369 -29.49 8.51 8.76
C LEU A 369 -28.85 8.35 10.15
N SER A 370 -28.72 7.12 10.67
CA SER A 370 -27.82 6.87 11.82
C SER A 370 -26.42 7.33 11.42
N ARG A 371 -25.91 8.37 12.07
CA ARG A 371 -24.65 8.98 11.67
C ARG A 371 -23.52 8.13 12.24
N ARG A 372 -22.35 8.11 11.60
CA ARG A 372 -21.15 7.37 12.05
C ARG A 372 -20.84 7.56 13.55
N ARG A 373 -21.07 8.78 14.06
CA ARG A 373 -20.99 9.14 15.50
C ARG A 373 -21.90 8.34 16.43
N ASP A 374 -23.09 7.92 15.99
CA ASP A 374 -24.08 7.22 16.81
C ASP A 374 -23.68 5.73 16.94
N LEU A 375 -23.17 5.13 15.87
CA LEU A 375 -22.48 3.83 15.92
C LEU A 375 -21.24 3.89 16.83
N ALA A 376 -20.40 4.91 16.68
CA ALA A 376 -19.23 5.11 17.54
C ALA A 376 -19.60 5.26 19.02
N ARG A 377 -20.74 5.92 19.30
CA ARG A 377 -21.28 6.11 20.65
C ARG A 377 -21.78 4.80 21.26
N SER A 378 -22.58 4.01 20.53
CA SER A 378 -23.14 2.77 21.06
C SER A 378 -22.08 1.74 21.46
N VAL A 379 -20.95 1.69 20.74
CA VAL A 379 -19.82 0.80 21.07
C VAL A 379 -19.17 1.19 22.39
N LEU A 380 -18.88 2.48 22.60
CA LEU A 380 -18.31 2.96 23.86
C LEU A 380 -19.30 2.81 25.02
N GLU A 381 -20.59 3.05 24.79
CA GLU A 381 -21.65 2.83 25.78
C GLU A 381 -21.74 1.34 26.18
N GLY A 382 -21.66 0.42 25.22
CA GLY A 382 -21.62 -1.02 25.45
C GLY A 382 -20.38 -1.48 26.22
N MET A 383 -19.20 -0.92 25.90
CA MET A 383 -17.95 -1.18 26.62
C MET A 383 -18.02 -0.67 28.08
N ALA A 384 -18.60 0.50 28.33
CA ALA A 384 -18.84 1.02 29.68
C ALA A 384 -19.87 0.17 30.45
N CYS A 385 -20.92 -0.33 29.78
CA CYS A 385 -21.87 -1.29 30.37
C CYS A 385 -21.17 -2.60 30.79
N ALA A 386 -20.22 -3.08 29.98
CA ALA A 386 -19.40 -4.24 30.33
C ALA A 386 -18.59 -3.98 31.60
N LEU A 387 -17.89 -2.84 31.70
CA LEU A 387 -17.12 -2.47 32.90
C LEU A 387 -18.00 -2.41 34.15
N ARG A 388 -19.21 -1.84 34.03
CA ARG A 388 -20.21 -1.86 35.11
C ARG A 388 -20.59 -3.28 35.54
N ALA A 389 -20.90 -4.15 34.59
CA ALA A 389 -21.28 -5.54 34.89
C ALA A 389 -20.15 -6.32 35.59
N ASN A 390 -18.90 -6.12 35.17
CA ASN A 390 -17.73 -6.73 35.81
C ASN A 390 -17.49 -6.15 37.22
N LEU A 391 -17.75 -4.85 37.44
CA LEU A 391 -17.69 -4.25 38.79
C LEU A 391 -18.81 -4.76 39.71
N GLU A 392 -20.03 -4.91 39.20
CA GLU A 392 -21.17 -5.52 39.92
C GLU A 392 -20.87 -6.98 40.31
N GLN A 393 -20.14 -7.75 39.47
CA GLN A 393 -19.66 -9.10 39.84
C GLN A 393 -18.65 -9.08 41.01
N LEU A 394 -17.69 -8.15 41.01
CA LEU A 394 -16.75 -8.03 42.14
C LEU A 394 -17.49 -7.67 43.44
N ALA A 395 -18.43 -6.73 43.35
CA ALA A 395 -19.20 -6.28 44.51
C ALA A 395 -20.04 -7.41 45.11
N ALA A 396 -20.53 -8.36 44.30
CA ALA A 396 -21.26 -9.53 44.76
C ALA A 396 -20.41 -10.51 45.62
N LEU A 397 -19.08 -10.49 45.49
CA LEU A 397 -18.17 -11.30 46.31
C LEU A 397 -17.53 -10.50 47.46
N ALA A 398 -16.98 -9.33 47.16
CA ALA A 398 -16.12 -8.55 48.06
C ALA A 398 -16.83 -7.36 48.74
N GLY A 399 -18.08 -7.07 48.38
CA GLY A 399 -18.84 -5.92 48.86
C GLY A 399 -18.70 -4.68 47.97
N GLU A 400 -19.55 -3.67 48.20
CA GLU A 400 -19.56 -2.44 47.40
C GLU A 400 -18.21 -1.69 47.45
N PRO A 401 -17.64 -1.27 46.30
CA PRO A 401 -16.38 -0.54 46.30
C PRO A 401 -16.50 0.82 46.99
N SER A 402 -15.56 1.09 47.91
CA SER A 402 -15.44 2.37 48.61
C SER A 402 -14.91 3.50 47.73
N ALA A 403 -14.18 3.14 46.68
CA ALA A 403 -13.71 4.04 45.61
C ALA A 403 -13.48 3.23 44.33
N VAL A 404 -13.61 3.88 43.16
CA VAL A 404 -13.32 3.31 41.85
C VAL A 404 -12.31 4.21 41.14
N SER A 405 -11.14 3.68 40.80
CA SER A 405 -10.11 4.39 40.02
C SER A 405 -10.08 3.94 38.55
N LEU A 406 -9.65 4.81 37.63
CA LEU A 406 -9.52 4.52 36.20
C LEU A 406 -8.10 4.85 35.69
N GLY A 407 -7.45 3.87 35.08
CA GLY A 407 -6.16 4.02 34.38
C GLY A 407 -6.17 3.37 32.99
N GLY A 408 -5.00 3.28 32.37
CA GLY A 408 -4.83 2.69 31.03
C GLY A 408 -5.05 3.67 29.89
N GLY A 409 -4.70 3.27 28.67
CA GLY A 409 -4.66 4.15 27.50
C GLY A 409 -5.99 4.87 27.16
N MET A 410 -7.14 4.26 27.47
CA MET A 410 -8.45 4.88 27.22
C MET A 410 -8.76 6.05 28.17
N SER A 411 -8.11 6.13 29.34
CA SER A 411 -8.31 7.23 30.31
C SER A 411 -7.84 8.60 29.77
N ARG A 412 -7.03 8.60 28.70
CA ARG A 412 -6.64 9.80 27.93
C ARG A 412 -7.83 10.60 27.40
N SER A 413 -8.98 9.94 27.19
CA SER A 413 -10.20 10.59 26.74
C SER A 413 -11.04 11.05 27.93
N ALA A 414 -11.16 12.37 28.07
CA ALA A 414 -12.06 12.97 29.07
C ALA A 414 -13.53 12.54 28.85
N PHE A 415 -13.95 12.40 27.59
CA PHE A 415 -15.28 11.88 27.24
C PHE A 415 -15.48 10.43 27.70
N TRP A 416 -14.48 9.56 27.50
CA TRP A 416 -14.54 8.17 28.02
C TRP A 416 -14.65 8.13 29.54
N SER A 417 -13.89 8.99 30.22
CA SER A 417 -13.94 9.12 31.69
C SER A 417 -15.34 9.53 32.17
N GLN A 418 -15.94 10.54 31.54
CA GLN A 418 -17.28 11.03 31.89
C GLN A 418 -18.34 9.96 31.62
N LEU A 419 -18.34 9.39 30.41
CA LEU A 419 -19.24 8.30 30.02
C LEU A 419 -19.20 7.13 31.01
N LEU A 420 -18.00 6.72 31.44
CA LEU A 420 -17.86 5.63 32.41
C LEU A 420 -18.42 6.01 33.78
N ALA A 421 -18.18 7.23 34.27
CA ALA A 421 -18.78 7.73 35.52
C ALA A 421 -20.31 7.72 35.44
N ASP A 422 -20.88 8.24 34.34
CA ASP A 422 -22.32 8.31 34.11
C ASP A 422 -22.96 6.91 34.06
N VAL A 423 -22.34 5.96 33.35
CA VAL A 423 -22.82 4.58 33.23
C VAL A 423 -22.73 3.82 34.55
N LEU A 424 -21.65 4.01 35.31
CA LEU A 424 -21.49 3.46 36.66
C LEU A 424 -22.44 4.12 37.68
N GLY A 425 -22.90 5.33 37.42
CA GLY A 425 -23.74 6.11 38.34
C GLY A 425 -23.01 6.54 39.62
N ARG A 426 -21.68 6.59 39.62
CA ARG A 426 -20.86 7.00 40.78
C ARG A 426 -19.57 7.71 40.36
N PRO A 427 -19.01 8.59 41.22
CA PRO A 427 -17.74 9.24 40.93
C PRO A 427 -16.59 8.25 40.77
N ILE A 428 -15.66 8.55 39.86
CA ILE A 428 -14.43 7.79 39.63
C ILE A 428 -13.19 8.67 39.77
N GLN A 429 -12.05 8.08 40.14
CA GLN A 429 -10.76 8.75 40.25
C GLN A 429 -9.89 8.39 39.04
N VAL A 430 -9.73 9.32 38.10
CA VAL A 430 -8.99 9.05 36.85
C VAL A 430 -7.53 9.42 37.03
N SER A 431 -6.60 8.54 36.65
CA SER A 431 -5.17 8.85 36.66
C SER A 431 -4.85 10.07 35.79
N GLU A 432 -4.00 10.97 36.30
CA GLU A 432 -3.41 12.04 35.49
C GLU A 432 -2.29 11.50 34.58
N VAL A 433 -1.70 10.35 34.93
CA VAL A 433 -0.71 9.61 34.14
C VAL A 433 -1.36 8.35 33.56
N PRO A 434 -1.70 8.30 32.26
CA PRO A 434 -2.40 7.16 31.65
C PRO A 434 -1.61 5.84 31.74
N GLU A 435 -0.28 5.94 31.69
CA GLU A 435 0.70 4.85 31.84
C GLU A 435 0.84 4.38 33.30
N ALA A 436 -0.28 4.03 33.93
CA ALA A 436 -0.35 3.63 35.34
C ALA A 436 0.57 2.43 35.67
N SER A 437 0.71 1.44 34.79
CA SER A 437 1.61 0.28 35.00
C SER A 437 3.09 0.71 35.08
N ALA A 438 3.54 1.56 34.16
CA ALA A 438 4.89 2.11 34.16
C ALA A 438 5.15 3.04 35.36
N LEU A 439 4.14 3.83 35.79
CA LEU A 439 4.24 4.64 37.01
C LEU A 439 4.33 3.75 38.27
N GLY A 440 3.60 2.63 38.30
CA GLY A 440 3.73 1.59 39.33
C GLY A 440 5.13 0.98 39.38
N ALA A 441 5.72 0.69 38.21
CA ALA A 441 7.12 0.27 38.12
C ALA A 441 8.08 1.36 38.64
N ALA A 442 7.87 2.63 38.31
CA ALA A 442 8.68 3.73 38.85
C ALA A 442 8.57 3.85 40.39
N ILE A 443 7.40 3.55 40.99
CA ILE A 443 7.24 3.46 42.44
C ILE A 443 8.11 2.33 43.02
N CYS A 444 8.09 1.14 42.42
CA CYS A 444 8.97 0.03 42.81
C CYS A 444 10.46 0.40 42.69
N ALA A 445 10.84 1.09 41.60
CA ALA A 445 12.19 1.60 41.40
C ALA A 445 12.64 2.56 42.52
N GLY A 446 11.73 3.43 42.97
CA GLY A 446 11.99 4.36 44.06
C GLY A 446 12.20 3.69 45.41
N VAL A 447 11.49 2.61 45.72
CA VAL A 447 11.75 1.80 46.93
C VAL A 447 13.11 1.11 46.83
N GLY A 448 13.43 0.49 45.69
CA GLY A 448 14.71 -0.22 45.51
C GLY A 448 15.93 0.69 45.50
N ALA A 449 15.75 1.96 45.13
CA ALA A 449 16.76 3.02 45.22
C ALA A 449 16.81 3.74 46.59
N GLY A 450 15.91 3.43 47.53
CA GLY A 450 15.83 4.10 48.83
C GLY A 450 15.29 5.53 48.79
N VAL A 451 14.57 5.91 47.72
CA VAL A 451 13.90 7.20 47.54
C VAL A 451 12.55 7.26 48.29
N PHE A 452 11.90 6.10 48.41
CA PHE A 452 10.69 5.88 49.21
C PHE A 452 10.98 4.79 50.25
N ARG A 453 10.40 4.88 51.45
CA ARG A 453 10.50 3.86 52.51
C ARG A 453 9.81 2.55 52.11
N ASP A 454 8.66 2.66 51.46
CA ASP A 454 7.81 1.55 51.05
C ASP A 454 6.91 1.95 49.85
N LEU A 455 6.22 0.96 49.27
CA LEU A 455 5.36 1.16 48.09
C LEU A 455 4.14 2.04 48.37
N ALA A 456 3.68 2.12 49.63
CA ALA A 456 2.54 2.95 50.00
C ALA A 456 2.95 4.43 50.08
N GLU A 457 4.10 4.75 50.70
CA GLU A 457 4.67 6.11 50.66
C GLU A 457 4.95 6.56 49.23
N GLY A 458 5.53 5.68 48.40
CA GLY A 458 5.79 5.97 46.99
C GLY A 458 4.50 6.29 46.22
N SER A 459 3.45 5.47 46.40
CA SER A 459 2.11 5.73 45.85
C SER A 459 1.53 7.06 46.34
N GLU A 460 1.49 7.31 47.65
CA GLU A 460 0.95 8.57 48.21
C GLU A 460 1.68 9.82 47.69
N ARG A 461 3.01 9.72 47.48
CA ARG A 461 3.81 10.82 46.97
C ARG A 461 3.61 11.12 45.50
N VAL A 462 3.46 10.11 44.63
CA VAL A 462 3.51 10.31 43.15
C VAL A 462 2.22 9.96 42.41
N ALA A 463 1.31 9.18 43.00
CA ALA A 463 0.00 8.94 42.40
C ALA A 463 -0.78 10.26 42.34
N ARG A 464 -1.30 10.58 41.16
CA ARG A 464 -2.15 11.75 40.93
C ARG A 464 -3.40 11.31 40.19
N THR A 465 -4.55 11.60 40.78
CA THR A 465 -5.86 11.28 40.21
C THR A 465 -6.77 12.50 40.32
N ARG A 466 -7.63 12.65 39.31
CA ARG A 466 -8.67 13.69 39.24
C ARG A 466 -10.05 13.04 39.39
N PRO A 467 -10.95 13.61 40.21
CA PRO A 467 -12.32 13.11 40.31
C PRO A 467 -13.10 13.43 39.03
N VAL A 468 -13.95 12.50 38.63
CA VAL A 468 -15.00 12.69 37.61
C VAL A 468 -16.31 12.21 38.22
N ALA A 469 -17.28 13.12 38.36
CA ALA A 469 -18.59 12.83 38.91
C ALA A 469 -19.60 12.55 37.78
N PRO A 470 -20.58 11.64 37.98
CA PRO A 470 -21.62 11.37 36.98
C PRO A 470 -22.54 12.58 36.79
N GLU A 471 -22.94 12.83 35.55
CA GLU A 471 -24.01 13.78 35.24
C GLU A 471 -25.38 13.16 35.53
N GLU A 472 -26.23 13.84 36.30
CA GLU A 472 -27.49 13.25 36.79
C GLU A 472 -28.47 12.89 35.66
N GLU A 473 -28.58 13.74 34.63
CA GLU A 473 -29.46 13.50 33.48
C GLU A 473 -28.95 12.33 32.63
N ALA A 474 -27.64 12.30 32.33
CA ALA A 474 -27.01 11.21 31.60
C ALA A 474 -27.11 9.88 32.35
N GLY A 475 -26.88 9.87 33.67
CA GLY A 475 -27.00 8.68 34.52
C GLY A 475 -28.39 8.05 34.51
N ARG A 476 -29.46 8.87 34.46
CA ARG A 476 -30.84 8.37 34.30
C ARG A 476 -31.05 7.69 32.94
N ILE A 477 -30.47 8.23 31.86
CA ILE A 477 -30.51 7.61 30.53
C ILE A 477 -29.72 6.29 30.55
N TYR A 478 -28.52 6.28 31.12
CA TYR A 478 -27.68 5.09 31.15
C TYR A 478 -28.17 3.96 32.05
N ALA A 479 -28.98 4.24 33.07
CA ALA A 479 -29.71 3.20 33.77
C ALA A 479 -30.61 2.38 32.83
N GLY A 480 -31.28 3.05 31.88
CA GLY A 480 -32.08 2.40 30.82
C GLY A 480 -31.23 1.68 29.78
N VAL A 481 -30.14 2.32 29.30
CA VAL A 481 -29.19 1.70 28.35
C VAL A 481 -28.58 0.43 28.94
N TYR A 482 -28.18 0.45 30.21
CA TYR A 482 -27.59 -0.70 30.91
C TYR A 482 -28.59 -1.86 31.08
N ALA A 483 -29.86 -1.55 31.39
CA ALA A 483 -30.92 -2.56 31.46
C ALA A 483 -31.12 -3.26 30.10
N GLY A 484 -31.31 -2.49 29.02
CA GLY A 484 -31.46 -3.05 27.67
C GLY A 484 -30.20 -3.80 27.19
N TRP A 485 -29.00 -3.33 27.55
CA TRP A 485 -27.75 -4.02 27.26
C TRP A 485 -27.65 -5.38 27.98
N ARG A 486 -28.10 -5.46 29.24
CA ARG A 486 -28.16 -6.73 29.98
C ARG A 486 -29.15 -7.72 29.35
N GLU A 487 -30.31 -7.25 28.89
CA GLU A 487 -31.29 -8.07 28.17
C GLU A 487 -30.71 -8.60 26.84
N LEU A 488 -30.07 -7.73 26.06
CA LEU A 488 -29.37 -8.09 24.82
C LEU A 488 -28.30 -9.17 25.07
N ARG A 489 -27.45 -8.99 26.08
CA ARG A 489 -26.43 -9.98 26.44
C ARG A 489 -27.05 -11.31 26.89
N ALA A 490 -28.12 -11.26 27.69
CA ALA A 490 -28.81 -12.48 28.15
C ALA A 490 -29.42 -13.27 26.97
N ALA A 491 -30.00 -12.59 25.99
CA ALA A 491 -30.52 -13.21 24.77
C ALA A 491 -29.43 -13.86 23.90
N GLN A 492 -28.17 -13.43 24.03
CA GLN A 492 -27.02 -13.94 23.24
C GLN A 492 -26.29 -15.11 23.90
N ALA A 493 -26.46 -15.34 25.21
CA ALA A 493 -25.68 -16.32 25.97
C ALA A 493 -25.68 -17.72 25.34
N ALA A 494 -26.86 -18.25 24.97
CA ALA A 494 -26.97 -19.58 24.34
C ALA A 494 -26.25 -19.69 22.98
N SER A 495 -26.06 -18.57 22.27
CA SER A 495 -25.29 -18.55 21.01
C SER A 495 -23.79 -18.48 21.26
N HIS A 496 -23.34 -17.79 22.33
CA HIS A 496 -21.94 -17.81 22.78
C HIS A 496 -21.54 -19.20 23.29
N ASP A 497 -22.40 -19.86 24.07
CA ASP A 497 -22.17 -21.22 24.57
C ASP A 497 -22.07 -22.24 23.42
N LEU A 498 -22.98 -22.15 22.44
CA LEU A 498 -22.94 -23.00 21.24
C LEU A 498 -21.66 -22.79 20.42
N ALA A 499 -21.23 -21.54 20.26
CA ALA A 499 -20.00 -21.23 19.54
C ALA A 499 -18.75 -21.76 20.25
N ALA A 500 -18.67 -21.60 21.58
CA ALA A 500 -17.60 -22.17 22.39
C ALA A 500 -17.56 -23.70 22.25
N GLY A 501 -18.72 -24.37 22.34
CA GLY A 501 -18.84 -25.82 22.18
C GLY A 501 -18.44 -26.36 20.79
N LEU A 502 -18.51 -25.53 19.74
CA LEU A 502 -18.06 -25.90 18.38
C LEU A 502 -16.56 -25.65 18.15
N VAL A 503 -16.02 -24.58 18.72
CA VAL A 503 -14.63 -24.15 18.47
C VAL A 503 -13.63 -24.86 19.39
N LEU A 504 -13.96 -25.05 20.68
CA LEU A 504 -13.04 -25.66 21.65
C LEU A 504 -12.52 -27.05 21.23
N PRO A 505 -13.33 -27.99 20.69
CA PRO A 505 -12.82 -29.28 20.21
C PRO A 505 -11.83 -29.14 19.05
N ILE A 506 -12.09 -28.20 18.13
CA ILE A 506 -11.23 -27.94 16.97
C ILE A 506 -9.87 -27.39 17.42
N LEU A 507 -9.85 -26.51 18.43
CA LEU A 507 -8.61 -26.01 19.02
C LEU A 507 -7.79 -27.13 19.66
N ALA A 508 -8.44 -28.05 20.38
CA ALA A 508 -7.78 -29.19 21.01
C ALA A 508 -7.19 -30.16 19.97
N GLU A 509 -7.90 -30.43 18.86
CA GLU A 509 -7.40 -31.28 17.77
C GLU A 509 -6.24 -30.64 16.99
N GLN A 510 -6.25 -29.31 16.80
CA GLN A 510 -5.18 -28.61 16.08
C GLN A 510 -3.89 -28.46 16.91
N GLY A 511 -3.99 -28.26 18.23
CA GLY A 511 -2.83 -28.16 19.12
C GLY A 511 -1.96 -29.42 19.18
N ALA A 512 -2.49 -30.57 18.77
CA ALA A 512 -1.76 -31.85 18.70
C ALA A 512 -0.98 -32.06 17.38
N ALA A 513 -1.03 -31.13 16.43
CA ALA A 513 -0.60 -31.37 15.05
C ALA A 513 0.70 -30.67 14.62
N ARG A 514 1.80 -31.47 14.69
CA ARG A 514 3.07 -31.39 13.91
C ARG A 514 4.28 -30.65 14.52
N ALA A 515 5.44 -31.13 14.07
CA ALA A 515 6.78 -30.79 14.50
C ALA A 515 7.34 -29.49 13.85
N PRO A 516 8.36 -28.85 14.46
CA PRO A 516 9.00 -27.65 13.91
C PRO A 516 9.62 -27.86 12.53
N ARG A 517 9.58 -26.81 11.71
CA ARG A 517 10.24 -26.75 10.40
C ARG A 517 11.76 -26.46 10.53
N PRO A 518 12.58 -26.87 9.54
CA PRO A 518 14.02 -26.63 9.56
C PRO A 518 14.40 -25.15 9.38
N ALA A 519 15.68 -24.85 9.57
CA ALA A 519 16.27 -23.51 9.49
C ALA A 519 15.99 -22.80 8.15
N ARG A 520 15.88 -21.47 8.19
CA ARG A 520 15.70 -20.63 7.00
C ARG A 520 16.99 -20.55 6.18
N PHE A 521 16.86 -20.50 4.86
CA PHE A 521 17.97 -20.20 3.95
C PHE A 521 18.53 -18.80 4.24
N HIS A 522 19.85 -18.64 4.26
CA HIS A 522 20.53 -17.37 4.51
C HIS A 522 21.14 -16.80 3.21
N PRO A 523 20.43 -15.91 2.48
CA PRO A 523 20.91 -15.32 1.24
C PRO A 523 22.04 -14.31 1.44
N ARG A 524 23.15 -14.52 0.72
CA ARG A 524 24.14 -13.47 0.42
C ARG A 524 23.55 -12.43 -0.56
N MET A 525 23.54 -11.16 -0.17
CA MET A 525 22.93 -10.04 -0.90
C MET A 525 23.97 -8.96 -1.26
N LEU A 526 23.78 -8.30 -2.40
CA LEU A 526 24.40 -7.01 -2.74
C LEU A 526 23.32 -5.93 -2.79
N VAL A 527 23.54 -4.82 -2.08
CA VAL A 527 22.61 -3.69 -2.01
C VAL A 527 23.34 -2.43 -2.48
N THR A 528 23.00 -1.98 -3.69
CA THR A 528 23.51 -0.76 -4.33
C THR A 528 22.50 0.39 -4.32
N ALA A 529 21.22 0.11 -4.05
CA ALA A 529 20.19 1.12 -3.78
C ALA A 529 20.40 1.79 -2.40
N GLN A 530 20.06 3.06 -2.26
CA GLN A 530 20.10 3.75 -0.95
C GLN A 530 19.00 3.19 -0.04
N LEU A 531 19.34 2.59 1.10
CA LEU A 531 18.38 2.13 2.11
C LEU A 531 18.64 2.81 3.45
N ASP A 532 17.64 2.81 4.34
CA ASP A 532 17.81 3.23 5.73
C ASP A 532 18.44 2.12 6.59
N GLU A 533 19.07 2.51 7.70
CA GLU A 533 19.78 1.59 8.59
C GLU A 533 18.86 0.58 9.31
N GLY A 534 17.57 0.91 9.50
CA GLY A 534 16.57 -0.01 10.02
C GLY A 534 16.25 -1.14 9.04
N SER A 535 16.07 -0.81 7.75
CA SER A 535 15.90 -1.79 6.68
C SER A 535 17.17 -2.61 6.44
N LEU A 536 18.35 -1.98 6.43
CA LEU A 536 19.63 -2.71 6.33
C LEU A 536 19.82 -3.68 7.50
N SER A 537 19.50 -3.24 8.73
CA SER A 537 19.52 -4.11 9.92
C SER A 537 18.56 -5.28 9.80
N ARG A 538 17.37 -5.11 9.19
CA ARG A 538 16.47 -6.25 8.91
C ARG A 538 17.06 -7.19 7.85
N LEU A 539 17.57 -6.68 6.72
CA LEU A 539 18.20 -7.52 5.68
C LEU A 539 19.40 -8.32 6.25
N ARG A 540 20.23 -7.71 7.11
CA ARG A 540 21.35 -8.38 7.80
C ARG A 540 20.92 -9.48 8.76
N ARG A 541 19.66 -9.50 9.24
CA ARG A 541 19.09 -10.63 10.00
C ARG A 541 18.62 -11.78 9.10
N LEU A 542 18.31 -11.49 7.84
CA LEU A 542 17.90 -12.49 6.85
C LEU A 542 19.11 -13.19 6.21
N GLY A 543 20.19 -12.46 5.94
CA GLY A 543 21.44 -13.03 5.44
C GLY A 543 22.59 -12.03 5.36
N GLU A 544 23.68 -12.41 4.71
CA GLU A 544 24.87 -11.57 4.56
C GLU A 544 24.59 -10.41 3.60
N VAL A 545 24.71 -9.16 4.05
CA VAL A 545 24.47 -7.96 3.22
C VAL A 545 25.77 -7.23 2.96
N GLU A 546 26.16 -7.13 1.69
CA GLU A 546 27.14 -6.15 1.23
C GLU A 546 26.40 -4.88 0.80
N TYR A 547 26.69 -3.76 1.48
CA TYR A 547 26.08 -2.45 1.21
C TYR A 547 27.09 -1.52 0.55
N ALA A 548 26.79 -1.11 -0.69
CA ALA A 548 27.67 -0.28 -1.52
C ALA A 548 26.82 0.71 -2.35
N PRO A 549 26.16 1.69 -1.72
CA PRO A 549 25.18 2.53 -2.40
C PRO A 549 25.82 3.40 -3.49
N TYR A 550 25.19 3.47 -4.66
CA TYR A 550 25.70 4.21 -5.82
C TYR A 550 25.90 5.72 -5.54
N ARG A 551 25.17 6.28 -4.55
CA ARG A 551 25.29 7.69 -4.14
C ARG A 551 26.59 8.00 -3.39
N GLU A 552 27.15 7.02 -2.69
CA GLU A 552 28.42 7.15 -1.96
C GLU A 552 29.61 6.71 -2.82
N THR A 553 29.43 5.63 -3.60
CA THR A 553 30.48 5.10 -4.49
C THR A 553 30.61 5.86 -5.81
N LEU A 554 29.58 6.63 -6.20
CA LEU A 554 29.44 7.34 -7.47
C LEU A 554 29.65 6.42 -8.71
N ARG A 555 29.37 5.12 -8.56
CA ARG A 555 29.53 4.08 -9.58
C ARG A 555 28.18 3.44 -9.90
N VAL A 556 27.90 3.27 -11.18
CA VAL A 556 26.79 2.44 -11.69
C VAL A 556 27.40 1.17 -12.29
N LEU A 557 26.88 0.01 -11.91
CA LEU A 557 27.38 -1.29 -12.36
C LEU A 557 26.69 -1.73 -13.66
N THR A 558 27.48 -2.15 -14.66
CA THR A 558 27.02 -2.65 -15.96
C THR A 558 27.97 -3.73 -16.48
N GLY A 559 27.49 -4.70 -17.26
CA GLY A 559 28.34 -5.71 -17.93
C GLY A 559 29.32 -6.42 -16.99
N ASP A 560 30.61 -6.42 -17.33
CA ASP A 560 31.67 -7.06 -16.54
C ASP A 560 31.73 -6.59 -15.07
N ASP A 561 31.56 -5.28 -14.82
CA ASP A 561 31.58 -4.69 -13.47
C ASP A 561 30.45 -5.23 -12.59
N LEU A 562 29.26 -5.46 -13.19
CA LEU A 562 28.11 -6.06 -12.50
C LEU A 562 28.36 -7.55 -12.24
N VAL A 563 28.96 -8.26 -13.19
CA VAL A 563 29.30 -9.69 -13.03
C VAL A 563 30.33 -9.89 -11.93
N GLU A 564 31.36 -9.04 -11.83
CA GLU A 564 32.36 -9.09 -10.76
C GLU A 564 31.72 -8.88 -9.38
N ALA A 565 30.92 -7.82 -9.22
CA ALA A 565 30.28 -7.49 -7.94
C ALA A 565 29.24 -8.54 -7.47
N LEU A 566 28.60 -9.25 -8.40
CA LEU A 566 27.56 -10.25 -8.09
C LEU A 566 28.06 -11.70 -8.00
N GLN A 567 29.37 -11.97 -8.13
CA GLN A 567 29.89 -13.32 -7.92
C GLN A 567 29.55 -13.83 -6.51
N GLY A 568 28.99 -15.04 -6.43
CA GLY A 568 28.53 -15.64 -5.18
C GLY A 568 27.28 -15.01 -4.54
N LYS A 569 26.68 -13.97 -5.13
CA LYS A 569 25.49 -13.31 -4.56
C LYS A 569 24.20 -13.99 -5.02
N HIS A 570 23.25 -14.15 -4.11
CA HIS A 570 21.92 -14.71 -4.38
C HIS A 570 20.87 -13.63 -4.65
N LEU A 571 21.11 -12.39 -4.22
CA LEU A 571 20.13 -11.31 -4.32
C LEU A 571 20.80 -9.98 -4.64
N LEU A 572 20.24 -9.23 -5.60
CA LEU A 572 20.60 -7.83 -5.89
C LEU A 572 19.45 -6.91 -5.47
N VAL A 573 19.74 -5.84 -4.73
CA VAL A 573 18.84 -4.69 -4.54
C VAL A 573 19.47 -3.48 -5.22
N THR A 574 18.87 -3.01 -6.32
CA THR A 574 19.44 -1.94 -7.16
C THR A 574 18.43 -0.81 -7.47
N GLU A 575 18.93 0.41 -7.58
CA GLU A 575 18.16 1.58 -8.07
C GLU A 575 18.60 2.03 -9.48
N VAL A 576 19.82 1.71 -9.93
CA VAL A 576 20.41 2.30 -11.15
C VAL A 576 21.22 1.35 -12.04
N ASP A 577 21.61 0.17 -11.55
CA ASP A 577 22.52 -0.73 -12.27
C ASP A 577 21.82 -1.41 -13.45
N VAL A 578 22.55 -1.67 -14.54
CA VAL A 578 21.97 -2.20 -15.78
C VAL A 578 22.13 -3.72 -15.79
N VAL A 579 21.02 -4.43 -15.59
CA VAL A 579 20.97 -5.90 -15.50
C VAL A 579 20.51 -6.47 -16.85
N ASP A 580 21.47 -6.81 -17.71
CA ASP A 580 21.25 -7.37 -19.05
C ASP A 580 21.39 -8.90 -19.11
N LEU A 581 21.01 -9.48 -20.26
CA LEU A 581 21.08 -10.92 -20.49
C LEU A 581 22.51 -11.47 -20.37
N GLU A 582 23.52 -10.76 -20.87
CA GLU A 582 24.92 -11.22 -20.86
C GLU A 582 25.46 -11.34 -19.44
N ALA A 583 25.16 -10.37 -18.56
CA ALA A 583 25.49 -10.46 -17.14
C ALA A 583 24.72 -11.59 -16.44
N LEU A 584 23.42 -11.74 -16.71
CA LEU A 584 22.56 -12.75 -16.07
C LEU A 584 22.94 -14.20 -16.42
N GLU A 585 23.42 -14.46 -17.64
CA GLU A 585 23.96 -15.76 -18.06
C GLU A 585 25.24 -16.13 -17.31
N ARG A 586 26.07 -15.13 -16.97
CA ARG A 586 27.34 -15.29 -16.26
C ARG A 586 27.21 -15.37 -14.74
N LEU A 587 26.00 -15.18 -14.20
CA LEU A 587 25.70 -15.13 -12.77
C LEU A 587 24.77 -16.27 -12.31
N PRO A 588 25.19 -17.55 -12.31
CA PRO A 588 24.31 -18.69 -12.03
C PRO A 588 23.80 -18.78 -10.56
N GLU A 589 24.45 -18.10 -9.62
CA GLU A 589 24.06 -18.08 -8.20
C GLU A 589 22.95 -17.07 -7.88
N LEU A 590 22.79 -16.02 -8.68
CA LEU A 590 21.74 -15.02 -8.47
C LEU A 590 20.35 -15.68 -8.52
N ARG A 591 19.51 -15.43 -7.51
CA ARG A 591 18.17 -15.99 -7.36
C ARG A 591 17.08 -14.93 -7.53
N VAL A 592 17.28 -13.72 -7.01
CA VAL A 592 16.27 -12.65 -7.02
C VAL A 592 16.90 -11.30 -7.37
N VAL A 593 16.18 -10.47 -8.13
CA VAL A 593 16.53 -9.05 -8.35
C VAL A 593 15.40 -8.19 -7.79
N VAL A 594 15.76 -7.16 -7.02
CA VAL A 594 14.82 -6.17 -6.47
C VAL A 594 15.19 -4.80 -7.02
N SER A 595 14.29 -4.21 -7.82
CA SER A 595 14.44 -2.87 -8.37
C SER A 595 13.77 -1.86 -7.46
N CYS A 596 14.53 -0.93 -6.89
CA CYS A 596 14.02 0.23 -6.15
C CYS A 596 13.45 1.28 -7.11
N ARG A 597 12.52 0.90 -7.98
CA ARG A 597 11.79 1.76 -8.93
C ARG A 597 10.33 1.33 -9.02
N GLY A 598 9.46 2.23 -9.48
CA GLY A 598 8.07 1.88 -9.81
C GLY A 598 7.97 0.96 -11.04
N GLN A 599 8.90 1.09 -11.98
CA GLN A 599 9.11 0.18 -13.12
C GLN A 599 10.59 -0.15 -13.23
N ALA A 600 10.91 -1.44 -13.43
CA ALA A 600 12.30 -1.93 -13.43
C ALA A 600 12.97 -1.76 -14.81
N VAL A 601 12.96 -0.54 -15.37
CA VAL A 601 13.47 -0.24 -16.73
C VAL A 601 14.96 -0.56 -16.91
N ASN A 602 15.72 -0.62 -15.81
CA ASN A 602 17.14 -0.97 -15.75
C ASN A 602 17.39 -2.49 -15.68
N VAL A 603 16.35 -3.33 -15.69
CA VAL A 603 16.43 -4.79 -15.60
C VAL A 603 15.76 -5.42 -16.82
N ASP A 604 16.45 -6.34 -17.51
CA ASP A 604 15.84 -7.12 -18.59
C ASP A 604 14.85 -8.16 -18.02
N LEU A 605 13.61 -7.71 -17.84
CA LEU A 605 12.51 -8.54 -17.33
C LEU A 605 12.26 -9.79 -18.19
N ALA A 606 12.55 -9.74 -19.50
CA ALA A 606 12.37 -10.89 -20.38
C ALA A 606 13.48 -11.93 -20.16
N ALA A 607 14.73 -11.50 -20.04
CA ALA A 607 15.87 -12.35 -19.68
C ALA A 607 15.70 -12.97 -18.27
N CYS A 608 15.34 -12.16 -17.26
CA CYS A 608 15.04 -12.67 -15.91
C CYS A 608 13.91 -13.71 -15.93
N THR A 609 12.85 -13.48 -16.72
CA THR A 609 11.75 -14.43 -16.86
C THR A 609 12.18 -15.74 -17.53
N ALA A 610 12.98 -15.67 -18.59
CA ALA A 610 13.52 -16.86 -19.26
C ALA A 610 14.45 -17.68 -18.35
N LEU A 611 15.25 -17.01 -17.51
CA LEU A 611 16.19 -17.64 -16.56
C LEU A 611 15.54 -18.06 -15.22
N GLY A 612 14.24 -17.84 -15.03
CA GLY A 612 13.52 -18.20 -13.80
C GLY A 612 13.88 -17.34 -12.58
N ILE A 613 14.25 -16.07 -12.79
CA ILE A 613 14.66 -15.12 -11.76
C ILE A 613 13.47 -14.18 -11.45
N PRO A 614 12.88 -14.24 -10.24
CA PRO A 614 11.93 -13.24 -9.77
C PRO A 614 12.51 -11.81 -9.82
N VAL A 615 11.75 -10.90 -10.42
CA VAL A 615 12.03 -9.46 -10.39
C VAL A 615 10.97 -8.78 -9.55
N LEU A 616 11.40 -8.27 -8.39
CA LEU A 616 10.59 -7.50 -7.46
C LEU A 616 10.77 -5.99 -7.72
N HIS A 617 9.78 -5.18 -7.35
CA HIS A 617 9.84 -3.72 -7.50
C HIS A 617 9.19 -2.96 -6.33
N THR A 618 9.40 -1.65 -6.23
CA THR A 618 8.88 -0.81 -5.14
C THR A 618 7.92 0.28 -5.67
N PRO A 619 6.68 -0.08 -6.04
CA PRO A 619 5.71 0.87 -6.59
C PRO A 619 5.27 1.90 -5.53
N GLY A 620 5.12 3.15 -5.96
CA GLY A 620 4.62 4.23 -5.09
C GLY A 620 5.57 4.70 -3.97
N ARG A 621 6.82 4.21 -3.88
CA ARG A 621 7.79 4.55 -2.81
C ARG A 621 7.97 6.06 -2.55
N ASN A 622 7.81 6.88 -3.59
CA ASN A 622 8.00 8.33 -3.59
C ASN A 622 6.68 9.12 -3.69
N ALA A 623 5.52 8.47 -3.59
CA ALA A 623 4.23 9.11 -3.84
C ALA A 623 3.98 10.32 -2.93
N ASP A 624 4.32 10.22 -1.65
CA ASP A 624 4.19 11.31 -0.68
C ASP A 624 5.15 12.47 -0.97
N ALA A 625 6.44 12.18 -1.20
CA ALA A 625 7.45 13.20 -1.53
C ALA A 625 7.08 14.02 -2.79
N VAL A 626 6.63 13.34 -3.86
CA VAL A 626 6.20 14.00 -5.10
C VAL A 626 4.92 14.81 -4.85
N ALA A 627 4.02 14.33 -4.00
CA ALA A 627 2.78 15.03 -3.66
C ALA A 627 3.03 16.30 -2.82
N ASP A 628 3.93 16.24 -1.85
CA ASP A 628 4.36 17.40 -1.04
C ASP A 628 5.02 18.46 -1.92
N LEU A 629 5.94 18.08 -2.81
CA LEU A 629 6.52 19.00 -3.80
C LEU A 629 5.44 19.60 -4.72
N THR A 630 4.51 18.78 -5.22
CA THR A 630 3.43 19.25 -6.10
C THR A 630 2.58 20.33 -5.44
N VAL A 631 2.13 20.12 -4.19
CA VAL A 631 1.33 21.12 -3.44
C VAL A 631 2.17 22.35 -3.11
N ALA A 632 3.45 22.19 -2.77
CA ALA A 632 4.36 23.31 -2.56
C ALA A 632 4.54 24.17 -3.83
N LEU A 633 4.67 23.55 -5.00
CA LEU A 633 4.76 24.24 -6.30
C LEU A 633 3.46 24.98 -6.65
N MET A 634 2.29 24.38 -6.40
CA MET A 634 0.99 25.07 -6.55
C MET A 634 0.92 26.34 -5.70
N LEU A 635 1.29 26.25 -4.42
CA LEU A 635 1.30 27.40 -3.50
C LEU A 635 2.35 28.44 -3.91
N ALA A 636 3.54 28.02 -4.35
CA ALA A 636 4.61 28.90 -4.80
C ALA A 636 4.23 29.71 -6.04
N LEU A 637 3.52 29.10 -6.99
CA LEU A 637 2.93 29.79 -8.15
C LEU A 637 1.82 30.77 -7.72
N LEU A 638 0.80 30.28 -6.99
CA LEU A 638 -0.34 31.08 -6.54
C LEU A 638 0.10 32.33 -5.74
N ARG A 639 1.12 32.20 -4.91
CA ARG A 639 1.62 33.26 -4.01
C ARG A 639 2.87 33.97 -4.53
N LYS A 640 3.35 33.66 -5.74
CA LYS A 640 4.55 34.25 -6.37
C LYS A 640 5.80 34.23 -5.46
N LEU A 641 5.99 33.15 -4.70
CA LEU A 641 6.99 33.10 -3.61
C LEU A 641 8.43 33.29 -4.11
N ILE A 642 8.81 32.61 -5.21
CA ILE A 642 10.18 32.66 -5.73
C ILE A 642 10.54 34.05 -6.31
N PRO A 643 9.69 34.72 -7.12
CA PRO A 643 9.88 36.13 -7.48
C PRO A 643 9.96 37.09 -6.29
N ALA A 644 9.13 36.90 -5.25
CA ALA A 644 9.10 37.76 -4.07
C ALA A 644 10.39 37.64 -3.21
N ASP A 645 10.89 36.42 -2.99
CA ASP A 645 12.19 36.19 -2.34
C ASP A 645 13.32 36.85 -3.14
N ARG A 646 13.36 36.63 -4.46
CA ARG A 646 14.38 37.23 -5.34
C ARG A 646 14.35 38.75 -5.30
N PHE A 647 13.17 39.36 -5.26
CA PHE A 647 13.01 40.82 -5.15
C PHE A 647 13.59 41.39 -3.84
N LEU A 648 13.44 40.69 -2.71
CA LEU A 648 14.05 41.11 -1.45
C LEU A 648 15.58 40.93 -1.44
N ARG A 649 16.11 39.96 -2.20
CA ARG A 649 17.56 39.73 -2.35
C ARG A 649 18.24 40.65 -3.37
N GLN A 650 17.50 41.43 -4.16
CA GLN A 650 18.10 42.36 -5.12
C GLN A 650 18.84 43.50 -4.39
N PRO A 651 20.10 43.81 -4.75
CA PRO A 651 20.87 44.89 -4.12
C PRO A 651 20.22 46.27 -4.34
N GLY A 652 20.61 47.25 -3.52
CA GLY A 652 20.08 48.62 -3.61
C GLY A 652 18.73 48.83 -2.93
N GLY A 653 18.44 48.13 -1.83
CA GLY A 653 17.27 48.38 -0.99
C GLY A 653 17.69 49.03 0.33
N GLU A 654 17.01 50.11 0.72
CA GLU A 654 17.22 50.75 2.02
C GLU A 654 16.19 50.26 3.05
N ALA A 655 16.61 50.14 4.31
CA ALA A 655 15.73 49.73 5.40
C ALA A 655 14.66 50.81 5.64
N GLY A 656 13.39 50.45 5.46
CA GLY A 656 12.27 51.40 5.56
C GLY A 656 11.83 52.02 4.24
N ASP A 657 12.32 51.55 3.08
CA ASP A 657 11.82 51.97 1.76
C ASP A 657 10.37 51.49 1.52
N LEU A 658 9.43 52.33 1.94
CA LEU A 658 7.98 52.12 1.75
C LEU A 658 7.58 52.17 0.27
N SER A 659 8.37 52.78 -0.61
CA SER A 659 8.08 52.84 -2.06
C SER A 659 8.34 51.48 -2.69
N ARG A 660 9.48 50.86 -2.37
CA ARG A 660 9.81 49.48 -2.77
C ARG A 660 8.85 48.46 -2.14
N MET A 661 8.36 48.71 -0.93
CA MET A 661 7.29 47.89 -0.33
C MET A 661 5.94 48.03 -1.08
N GLY A 662 5.59 49.25 -1.51
CA GLY A 662 4.41 49.50 -2.34
C GLY A 662 4.46 48.76 -3.69
N GLN A 663 5.62 48.82 -4.37
CA GLN A 663 5.88 48.05 -5.60
C GLN A 663 5.73 46.54 -5.36
N ALA A 664 6.22 46.02 -4.24
CA ALA A 664 6.08 44.61 -3.88
C ALA A 664 4.60 44.18 -3.71
N HIS A 665 3.77 45.01 -3.05
CA HIS A 665 2.34 44.73 -2.89
C HIS A 665 1.59 44.65 -4.23
N GLU A 666 1.93 45.52 -5.19
CA GLU A 666 1.32 45.50 -6.52
C GLU A 666 1.83 44.32 -7.38
N GLN A 667 3.15 44.13 -7.44
CA GLN A 667 3.78 43.10 -8.27
C GLN A 667 3.47 41.67 -7.78
N PHE A 668 3.46 41.45 -6.47
CA PHE A 668 3.31 40.13 -5.85
C PHE A 668 1.90 39.86 -5.31
N LEU A 669 0.89 40.62 -5.73
CA LEU A 669 -0.52 40.27 -5.51
C LEU A 669 -0.78 38.85 -6.05
N GLY A 670 -1.10 37.93 -5.15
CA GLY A 670 -1.29 36.50 -5.41
C GLY A 670 -2.73 36.05 -5.23
N ARG A 671 -2.96 34.74 -5.40
CA ARG A 671 -4.24 34.06 -5.21
C ARG A 671 -4.14 33.09 -4.04
N GLU A 672 -5.26 32.78 -3.41
CA GLU A 672 -5.37 31.69 -2.42
C GLU A 672 -5.84 30.38 -3.08
N LEU A 673 -5.49 29.25 -2.46
CA LEU A 673 -5.89 27.92 -2.93
C LEU A 673 -7.35 27.59 -2.55
N TRP A 674 -7.87 28.15 -1.45
CA TRP A 674 -9.25 27.95 -1.02
C TRP A 674 -10.26 28.32 -2.13
N GLY A 675 -11.29 27.48 -2.30
CA GLY A 675 -12.34 27.67 -3.31
C GLY A 675 -11.86 27.63 -4.76
N LYS A 676 -10.64 27.16 -5.05
CA LYS A 676 -10.17 26.92 -6.43
C LYS A 676 -10.57 25.54 -6.92
N THR A 677 -10.66 25.38 -8.23
CA THR A 677 -10.82 24.06 -8.86
C THR A 677 -9.45 23.52 -9.27
N VAL A 678 -9.08 22.33 -8.81
CA VAL A 678 -7.80 21.68 -9.14
C VAL A 678 -8.08 20.39 -9.91
N GLY A 679 -7.54 20.30 -11.12
CA GLY A 679 -7.66 19.15 -12.00
C GLY A 679 -6.43 18.25 -11.92
N LEU A 680 -6.62 16.99 -11.57
CA LEU A 680 -5.58 15.95 -11.51
C LEU A 680 -5.70 15.02 -12.74
N VAL A 681 -4.69 15.04 -13.59
CA VAL A 681 -4.60 14.16 -14.77
C VAL A 681 -3.79 12.93 -14.38
N GLY A 682 -4.48 11.81 -14.19
CA GLY A 682 -3.98 10.60 -13.53
C GLY A 682 -4.23 10.62 -12.01
N LEU A 683 -4.85 9.56 -11.49
CA LEU A 683 -5.15 9.34 -10.08
C LEU A 683 -4.54 8.00 -9.59
N GLY A 684 -3.33 7.72 -10.04
CA GLY A 684 -2.46 6.70 -9.46
C GLY A 684 -1.91 7.10 -8.07
N ALA A 685 -0.87 6.41 -7.59
CA ALA A 685 -0.34 6.60 -6.24
C ALA A 685 -0.01 8.07 -5.88
N VAL A 686 0.67 8.80 -6.79
CA VAL A 686 0.97 10.23 -6.62
C VAL A 686 -0.31 11.07 -6.65
N GLY A 687 -1.18 10.88 -7.64
CA GLY A 687 -2.41 11.66 -7.79
C GLY A 687 -3.34 11.54 -6.58
N ARG A 688 -3.49 10.34 -6.01
CA ARG A 688 -4.25 10.13 -4.75
C ARG A 688 -3.57 10.77 -3.54
N ALA A 689 -2.24 10.73 -3.47
CA ALA A 689 -1.49 11.41 -2.40
C ALA A 689 -1.61 12.94 -2.49
N VAL A 690 -1.72 13.51 -3.69
CA VAL A 690 -2.03 14.94 -3.94
C VAL A 690 -3.48 15.26 -3.57
N ALA A 691 -4.47 14.47 -4.03
CA ALA A 691 -5.89 14.65 -3.71
C ALA A 691 -6.14 14.71 -2.19
N ARG A 692 -5.63 13.73 -1.43
CA ARG A 692 -5.75 13.68 0.03
C ARG A 692 -5.14 14.90 0.74
N ARG A 693 -4.04 15.46 0.21
CA ARG A 693 -3.42 16.69 0.74
C ARG A 693 -4.20 17.95 0.39
N LEU A 694 -4.88 17.96 -0.75
CA LEU A 694 -5.65 19.09 -1.24
C LEU A 694 -7.05 19.20 -0.61
N SER A 695 -7.74 18.09 -0.31
CA SER A 695 -9.10 18.11 0.28
C SER A 695 -9.22 19.07 1.51
N PRO A 696 -8.30 19.05 2.50
CA PRO A 696 -8.33 19.99 3.63
C PRO A 696 -8.19 21.48 3.29
N PHE A 697 -7.72 21.86 2.10
CA PHE A 697 -7.65 23.26 1.66
C PHE A 697 -9.01 23.82 1.16
N GLY A 698 -10.05 22.98 1.04
CA GLY A 698 -11.36 23.41 0.55
C GLY A 698 -11.35 23.79 -0.93
N VAL A 699 -10.63 23.01 -1.75
CA VAL A 699 -10.70 23.06 -3.22
C VAL A 699 -11.86 22.19 -3.74
N ARG A 700 -12.28 22.42 -4.98
CA ARG A 700 -13.00 21.39 -5.77
C ARG A 700 -11.97 20.57 -6.52
N LEU A 701 -11.94 19.26 -6.29
CA LEU A 701 -11.06 18.33 -7.01
C LEU A 701 -11.79 17.76 -8.23
N LEU A 702 -11.15 17.87 -9.39
CA LEU A 702 -11.54 17.17 -10.62
C LEU A 702 -10.46 16.13 -10.93
N ALA A 703 -10.83 14.93 -11.35
CA ALA A 703 -9.90 13.87 -11.72
C ALA A 703 -10.21 13.31 -13.11
N CYS A 704 -9.17 13.12 -13.92
CA CYS A 704 -9.26 12.41 -15.20
C CYS A 704 -8.26 11.27 -15.20
N ASP A 705 -8.74 10.04 -15.04
CA ASP A 705 -7.94 8.80 -15.16
C ASP A 705 -8.81 7.72 -15.84
N PRO A 706 -8.42 7.19 -17.00
CA PRO A 706 -9.25 6.23 -17.75
C PRO A 706 -9.32 4.84 -17.12
N TYR A 707 -8.47 4.54 -16.13
CA TYR A 707 -8.44 3.25 -15.43
C TYR A 707 -9.16 3.27 -14.07
N LEU A 708 -9.76 4.41 -13.72
CA LEU A 708 -10.38 4.65 -12.43
C LEU A 708 -11.91 4.53 -12.52
N ARG A 709 -12.51 3.82 -11.57
CA ARG A 709 -13.98 3.77 -11.40
C ARG A 709 -14.46 5.03 -10.66
N PRO A 710 -15.61 5.64 -11.01
CA PRO A 710 -16.07 6.90 -10.40
C PRO A 710 -16.06 6.90 -8.87
N GLU A 711 -16.43 5.78 -8.25
CA GLU A 711 -16.46 5.61 -6.80
C GLU A 711 -15.08 5.80 -6.13
N GLU A 712 -13.99 5.46 -6.84
CA GLU A 712 -12.61 5.63 -6.35
C GLU A 712 -12.11 7.08 -6.41
N ALA A 713 -12.78 7.95 -7.17
CA ALA A 713 -12.56 9.39 -7.13
C ALA A 713 -13.39 10.01 -5.99
N GLU A 714 -14.63 9.57 -5.81
CA GLU A 714 -15.50 10.00 -4.71
C GLU A 714 -14.89 9.66 -3.33
N GLU A 715 -14.25 8.49 -3.19
CA GLU A 715 -13.45 8.12 -2.00
C GLU A 715 -12.34 9.12 -1.65
N MET A 716 -11.89 9.94 -2.61
CA MET A 716 -10.81 10.92 -2.46
C MET A 716 -11.32 12.38 -2.51
N ASP A 717 -12.62 12.61 -2.28
CA ASP A 717 -13.31 13.90 -2.45
C ASP A 717 -13.17 14.52 -3.87
N ALA A 718 -12.98 13.70 -4.91
CA ALA A 718 -12.75 14.13 -6.28
C ALA A 718 -13.88 13.73 -7.24
N GLU A 719 -14.19 14.63 -8.19
CA GLU A 719 -15.19 14.41 -9.23
C GLU A 719 -14.50 13.82 -10.47
N ALA A 720 -14.86 12.59 -10.86
CA ALA A 720 -14.35 11.95 -12.07
C ALA A 720 -14.97 12.60 -13.32
N VAL A 721 -14.14 13.25 -14.15
CA VAL A 721 -14.58 14.02 -15.32
C VAL A 721 -13.70 13.75 -16.55
N SER A 722 -14.18 14.14 -17.73
CA SER A 722 -13.36 14.09 -18.95
C SER A 722 -12.18 15.06 -18.88
N LEU A 723 -11.11 14.79 -19.64
CA LEU A 723 -9.98 15.72 -19.77
C LEU A 723 -10.43 17.10 -20.28
N GLU A 724 -11.41 17.15 -21.19
CA GLU A 724 -11.93 18.41 -21.71
C GLU A 724 -12.59 19.26 -20.62
N THR A 725 -13.45 18.64 -19.80
CA THR A 725 -14.09 19.27 -18.64
C THR A 725 -13.05 19.71 -17.61
N LEU A 726 -12.08 18.84 -17.31
CA LEU A 726 -11.00 19.12 -16.37
C LEU A 726 -10.21 20.37 -16.78
N LEU A 727 -9.78 20.46 -18.04
CA LEU A 727 -9.02 21.60 -18.56
C LEU A 727 -9.87 22.90 -18.52
N ALA A 728 -11.13 22.82 -18.96
CA ALA A 728 -12.03 23.98 -19.01
C ALA A 728 -12.42 24.51 -17.61
N GLU A 729 -12.56 23.64 -16.62
CA GLU A 729 -13.04 23.99 -15.28
C GLU A 729 -11.94 24.22 -14.24
N SER A 730 -10.69 23.83 -14.48
CA SER A 730 -9.62 23.96 -13.50
C SER A 730 -8.96 25.35 -13.47
N ASP A 731 -8.71 25.86 -12.26
CA ASP A 731 -7.77 26.97 -12.02
C ASP A 731 -6.30 26.49 -12.06
N ILE A 732 -6.07 25.22 -11.71
CA ILE A 732 -4.76 24.58 -11.64
C ILE A 732 -4.90 23.17 -12.22
N VAL A 733 -4.06 22.81 -13.19
CA VAL A 733 -3.97 21.45 -13.74
C VAL A 733 -2.65 20.83 -13.30
N SER A 734 -2.70 19.62 -12.75
CA SER A 734 -1.54 18.87 -12.26
C SER A 734 -1.46 17.51 -12.92
N LEU A 735 -0.26 17.16 -13.41
CA LEU A 735 -0.04 15.94 -14.20
C LEU A 735 0.62 14.86 -13.35
N HIS A 736 -0.02 13.69 -13.30
CA HIS A 736 0.38 12.50 -12.53
C HIS A 736 0.28 11.19 -13.34
N ALA A 737 -0.04 11.26 -14.63
CA ALA A 737 -0.14 10.12 -15.53
C ALA A 737 1.24 9.54 -15.92
N PRO A 738 1.35 8.23 -16.19
CA PRO A 738 2.54 7.64 -16.79
C PRO A 738 2.72 8.09 -18.24
N ALA A 739 3.96 8.06 -18.75
CA ALA A 739 4.23 8.24 -20.17
C ALA A 739 3.95 6.93 -20.93
N THR A 740 3.02 6.98 -21.88
CA THR A 740 2.62 5.90 -22.78
C THR A 740 2.45 6.47 -24.19
N GLY A 741 2.24 5.63 -25.20
CA GLY A 741 1.92 6.11 -26.55
C GLY A 741 0.61 6.92 -26.63
N GLU A 742 -0.30 6.75 -25.68
CA GLU A 742 -1.58 7.47 -25.60
C GLU A 742 -1.48 8.80 -24.81
N THR A 743 -0.52 8.91 -23.89
CA THR A 743 -0.32 10.12 -23.06
C THR A 743 0.84 11.01 -23.53
N GLN A 744 1.57 10.62 -24.57
CA GLN A 744 2.62 11.44 -25.17
C GLN A 744 2.01 12.67 -25.88
N GLY A 745 2.42 13.88 -25.47
CA GLY A 745 1.88 15.13 -25.99
C GLY A 745 0.46 15.47 -25.52
N LEU A 746 -0.05 14.79 -24.48
CA LEU A 746 -1.42 14.95 -23.95
C LEU A 746 -1.81 16.41 -23.69
N ILE A 747 -0.88 17.20 -23.15
CA ILE A 747 -1.00 18.64 -22.94
C ILE A 747 -0.27 19.38 -24.07
N GLY A 748 -0.81 19.24 -25.28
CA GLY A 748 -0.40 19.98 -26.46
C GLY A 748 -1.08 21.36 -26.60
N ARG A 749 -0.83 22.03 -27.72
CA ARG A 749 -1.37 23.36 -28.05
C ARG A 749 -2.88 23.52 -27.87
N GLU A 750 -3.68 22.54 -28.30
CA GLU A 750 -5.14 22.59 -28.16
C GLU A 750 -5.61 22.41 -26.71
N ALA A 751 -4.97 21.50 -25.96
CA ALA A 751 -5.25 21.30 -24.54
C ALA A 751 -4.92 22.54 -23.71
N LEU A 752 -3.75 23.15 -23.97
CA LEU A 752 -3.33 24.41 -23.36
C LEU A 752 -4.32 25.55 -23.65
N ALA A 753 -4.84 25.64 -24.88
CA ALA A 753 -5.82 26.67 -25.27
C ALA A 753 -7.23 26.46 -24.68
N ARG A 754 -7.56 25.23 -24.24
CA ARG A 754 -8.80 24.90 -23.51
C ARG A 754 -8.72 25.20 -22.01
N MET A 755 -7.52 25.39 -21.46
CA MET A 755 -7.36 25.80 -20.06
C MET A 755 -7.96 27.20 -19.81
N LYS A 756 -8.37 27.48 -18.57
CA LYS A 756 -8.82 28.83 -18.23
C LYS A 756 -7.70 29.84 -18.45
N ARG A 757 -8.03 31.02 -18.97
CA ARG A 757 -7.09 32.14 -19.02
C ARG A 757 -6.66 32.52 -17.60
N GLY A 758 -5.36 32.49 -17.34
CA GLY A 758 -4.78 32.69 -16.01
C GLY A 758 -4.71 31.42 -15.15
N ALA A 759 -4.94 30.23 -15.73
CA ALA A 759 -4.69 28.95 -15.07
C ALA A 759 -3.19 28.69 -14.84
N LEU A 760 -2.90 27.72 -13.99
CA LEU A 760 -1.57 27.22 -13.68
C LEU A 760 -1.42 25.77 -14.15
N LEU A 761 -0.22 25.39 -14.60
CA LEU A 761 0.13 24.00 -14.94
C LEU A 761 1.26 23.50 -14.03
N VAL A 762 1.12 22.29 -13.48
CA VAL A 762 2.16 21.63 -12.68
C VAL A 762 2.47 20.27 -13.31
N ASN A 763 3.73 20.01 -13.64
CA ASN A 763 4.19 18.70 -14.11
C ASN A 763 5.32 18.17 -13.23
N THR A 764 4.99 17.19 -12.39
CA THR A 764 5.91 16.41 -11.54
C THR A 764 5.93 14.93 -11.95
N ALA A 765 5.42 14.60 -13.14
CA ALA A 765 5.26 13.23 -13.61
C ALA A 765 6.27 12.84 -14.69
N ARG A 766 6.08 13.30 -15.93
CA ARG A 766 6.94 12.98 -17.08
C ARG A 766 6.92 14.12 -18.09
N ALA A 767 8.07 14.47 -18.63
CA ALA A 767 8.20 15.55 -19.62
C ALA A 767 7.37 15.28 -20.89
N ALA A 768 7.35 14.02 -21.34
CA ALA A 768 6.63 13.58 -22.54
C ALA A 768 5.11 13.86 -22.53
N LEU A 769 4.50 14.20 -21.38
CA LEU A 769 3.08 14.56 -21.29
C LEU A 769 2.77 15.96 -21.87
N VAL A 770 3.77 16.83 -22.05
CA VAL A 770 3.58 18.25 -22.38
C VAL A 770 4.39 18.62 -23.61
N ASP A 771 3.79 19.41 -24.51
CA ASP A 771 4.51 20.10 -25.57
C ASP A 771 5.23 21.34 -24.98
N GLU A 772 6.55 21.24 -24.80
CA GLU A 772 7.38 22.30 -24.21
C GLU A 772 7.35 23.61 -25.04
N GLU A 773 7.21 23.53 -26.37
CA GLU A 773 7.14 24.71 -27.24
C GLU A 773 5.78 25.41 -27.12
N ALA A 774 4.68 24.65 -27.18
CA ALA A 774 3.34 25.18 -26.98
C ALA A 774 3.15 25.76 -25.57
N LEU A 775 3.73 25.12 -24.55
CA LEU A 775 3.73 25.65 -23.18
C LEU A 775 4.49 26.99 -23.10
N ALA A 776 5.67 27.09 -23.70
CA ALA A 776 6.44 28.32 -23.73
C ALA A 776 5.68 29.47 -24.40
N GLU A 777 4.93 29.18 -25.47
CA GLU A 777 4.06 30.16 -26.13
C GLU A 777 2.88 30.60 -25.25
N ALA A 778 2.17 29.65 -24.63
CA ALA A 778 1.02 29.92 -23.75
C ALA A 778 1.40 30.72 -22.48
N LEU A 779 2.64 30.59 -22.03
CA LEU A 779 3.20 31.38 -20.92
C LEU A 779 3.64 32.78 -21.37
N ARG A 780 4.26 32.92 -22.55
CA ARG A 780 4.70 34.21 -23.10
C ARG A 780 3.54 35.12 -23.51
N ASN A 781 2.47 34.56 -24.07
CA ASN A 781 1.29 35.32 -24.48
C ASN A 781 0.32 35.63 -23.32
N GLY A 782 0.64 35.17 -22.10
CA GLY A 782 -0.17 35.39 -20.91
C GLY A 782 -1.52 34.68 -20.94
N HIS A 783 -1.65 33.57 -21.67
CA HIS A 783 -2.79 32.68 -21.56
C HIS A 783 -2.75 31.89 -20.26
N LEU A 784 -1.60 31.29 -19.92
CA LEU A 784 -1.34 30.72 -18.60
C LEU A 784 -0.66 31.75 -17.68
N ALA A 785 -1.04 31.76 -16.40
CA ALA A 785 -0.44 32.65 -15.41
C ALA A 785 0.97 32.19 -14.97
N GLY A 786 1.26 30.89 -15.08
CA GLY A 786 2.56 30.31 -14.76
C GLY A 786 2.55 28.78 -14.84
N ALA A 787 3.74 28.18 -14.78
CA ALA A 787 3.93 26.74 -14.76
C ALA A 787 5.03 26.30 -13.79
N ALA A 788 4.91 25.10 -13.25
CA ALA A 788 5.94 24.46 -12.44
C ALA A 788 6.33 23.10 -13.02
N LEU A 789 7.62 22.88 -13.25
CA LEU A 789 8.16 21.72 -13.96
C LEU A 789 9.31 21.10 -13.17
N ASP A 790 9.18 19.83 -12.80
CA ASP A 790 10.27 19.05 -12.21
C ASP A 790 10.98 18.15 -13.24
N VAL A 791 10.44 18.04 -14.45
CA VAL A 791 10.87 17.11 -15.51
C VAL A 791 11.00 17.82 -16.86
N PHE A 792 11.98 17.41 -17.66
CA PHE A 792 12.31 18.02 -18.96
C PHE A 792 12.58 16.99 -20.05
N SER A 793 12.40 17.38 -21.32
CA SER A 793 12.66 16.52 -22.49
C SER A 793 14.12 16.06 -22.60
N VAL A 794 15.05 16.86 -22.07
CA VAL A 794 16.47 16.54 -21.87
C VAL A 794 16.86 16.97 -20.46
N GLU A 795 17.37 16.03 -19.66
CA GLU A 795 17.72 16.26 -18.26
C GLU A 795 19.23 16.10 -18.00
N PRO A 796 19.88 17.06 -17.32
CA PRO A 796 19.37 18.38 -16.95
C PRO A 796 19.20 19.30 -18.19
N PRO A 797 18.22 20.22 -18.19
CA PRO A 797 18.08 21.20 -19.27
C PRO A 797 19.27 22.17 -19.29
N ALA A 798 19.64 22.64 -20.48
CA ALA A 798 20.67 23.67 -20.64
C ALA A 798 20.19 25.04 -20.09
N ALA A 799 21.12 25.89 -19.67
CA ALA A 799 20.81 27.17 -19.03
C ALA A 799 20.06 28.18 -19.93
N ASP A 800 20.11 27.98 -21.25
CA ASP A 800 19.41 28.73 -22.29
C ASP A 800 18.06 28.10 -22.70
N HIS A 801 17.58 27.05 -21.99
CA HIS A 801 16.32 26.39 -22.32
C HIS A 801 15.13 27.38 -22.30
N PRO A 802 14.28 27.42 -23.34
CA PRO A 802 13.28 28.47 -23.53
C PRO A 802 12.28 28.71 -22.39
N LEU A 803 12.03 27.69 -21.54
CA LEU A 803 11.14 27.78 -20.38
C LEU A 803 11.84 28.37 -19.15
N LEU A 804 13.15 28.15 -18.97
CA LEU A 804 13.91 28.67 -17.82
C LEU A 804 14.10 30.19 -17.85
N ALA A 805 14.00 30.79 -19.04
CA ALA A 805 14.06 32.24 -19.23
C ALA A 805 12.76 32.97 -18.82
N LEU A 806 11.67 32.26 -18.53
CA LEU A 806 10.36 32.85 -18.26
C LEU A 806 10.16 33.15 -16.76
N PRO A 807 9.79 34.39 -16.37
CA PRO A 807 9.68 34.79 -14.96
C PRO A 807 8.46 34.17 -14.24
N ASN A 808 7.55 33.54 -14.98
CA ASN A 808 6.39 32.81 -14.49
C ASN A 808 6.56 31.28 -14.55
N VAL A 809 7.79 30.77 -14.73
CA VAL A 809 8.13 29.35 -14.61
C VAL A 809 8.90 29.10 -13.31
N ILE A 810 8.50 28.05 -12.58
CA ILE A 810 9.31 27.43 -11.54
C ILE A 810 9.86 26.12 -12.11
N ALA A 811 11.16 25.91 -12.00
CA ALA A 811 11.84 24.72 -12.50
C ALA A 811 12.69 24.07 -11.40
N THR A 812 12.63 22.75 -11.31
CA THR A 812 13.46 21.95 -10.39
C THR A 812 14.12 20.79 -11.16
N PRO A 813 15.33 20.34 -10.74
CA PRO A 813 16.08 19.32 -11.47
C PRO A 813 15.68 17.89 -11.04
N HIS A 814 14.43 17.50 -11.30
CA HIS A 814 13.89 16.17 -11.02
C HIS A 814 14.04 15.72 -9.55
N ILE A 815 13.64 16.59 -8.62
CA ILE A 815 13.82 16.38 -7.17
C ILE A 815 12.61 15.75 -6.48
N GLY A 816 11.47 15.57 -7.17
CA GLY A 816 10.22 15.11 -6.54
C GLY A 816 10.32 13.77 -5.82
N GLY A 817 11.22 12.87 -6.24
CA GLY A 817 11.49 11.61 -5.56
C GLY A 817 12.67 11.62 -4.59
N ASN A 818 13.32 12.76 -4.35
CA ASN A 818 14.62 12.83 -3.67
C ASN A 818 14.50 13.37 -2.24
N THR A 819 13.98 12.54 -1.32
CA THR A 819 13.97 12.82 0.13
C THR A 819 14.53 11.64 0.92
N GLU A 820 14.85 11.85 2.20
CA GLU A 820 15.38 10.81 3.10
C GLU A 820 14.36 9.68 3.33
N GLU A 821 13.07 10.02 3.42
CA GLU A 821 11.97 9.09 3.67
C GLU A 821 11.77 8.09 2.52
N VAL A 822 12.10 8.45 1.28
CA VAL A 822 11.96 7.53 0.13
C VAL A 822 12.90 6.33 0.27
N ALA A 823 14.07 6.49 0.89
CA ALA A 823 14.97 5.38 1.22
C ALA A 823 14.36 4.46 2.28
N VAL A 824 13.65 5.01 3.27
CA VAL A 824 12.91 4.26 4.29
C VAL A 824 11.73 3.50 3.68
N HIS A 825 10.95 4.16 2.83
CA HIS A 825 9.78 3.56 2.17
C HIS A 825 10.17 2.38 1.29
N GLN A 826 11.21 2.54 0.45
CA GLN A 826 11.68 1.45 -0.41
C GLN A 826 12.36 0.34 0.39
N GLY A 827 13.17 0.68 1.41
CA GLY A 827 13.81 -0.30 2.28
C GLY A 827 12.79 -1.20 2.97
N ARG A 828 11.71 -0.61 3.52
CA ARG A 828 10.62 -1.36 4.13
C ARG A 828 9.96 -2.33 3.14
N MET A 829 9.64 -1.88 1.92
CA MET A 829 9.07 -2.75 0.87
C MET A 829 10.02 -3.88 0.47
N VAL A 830 11.29 -3.57 0.20
CA VAL A 830 12.34 -4.55 -0.15
C VAL A 830 12.41 -5.65 0.91
N VAL A 831 12.46 -5.27 2.19
CA VAL A 831 12.52 -6.22 3.29
C VAL A 831 11.26 -7.08 3.36
N GLU A 832 10.06 -6.48 3.29
CA GLU A 832 8.79 -7.22 3.36
C GLU A 832 8.66 -8.26 2.24
N GLU A 833 9.04 -7.94 1.00
CA GLU A 833 9.01 -8.91 -0.10
C GLU A 833 10.04 -10.04 0.06
N VAL A 834 11.25 -9.72 0.55
CA VAL A 834 12.30 -10.73 0.80
C VAL A 834 11.94 -11.64 1.97
N GLU A 835 11.34 -11.11 3.05
CA GLU A 835 10.81 -11.89 4.17
C GLU A 835 9.73 -12.89 3.68
N ARG A 836 8.79 -12.44 2.83
CA ARG A 836 7.77 -13.32 2.21
C ARG A 836 8.41 -14.44 1.40
N MET A 837 9.33 -14.11 0.51
CA MET A 837 9.98 -15.12 -0.35
C MET A 837 10.83 -16.12 0.45
N LEU A 838 11.42 -15.71 1.58
CA LEU A 838 12.14 -16.63 2.49
C LEU A 838 11.19 -17.47 3.35
N ALA A 839 9.98 -16.99 3.64
CA ALA A 839 8.92 -17.76 4.29
C ALA A 839 8.21 -18.76 3.34
N GLY A 840 8.47 -18.69 2.03
CA GLY A 840 7.75 -19.46 1.00
C GLY A 840 6.38 -18.87 0.65
N GLU A 841 6.11 -17.63 1.03
CA GLU A 841 4.92 -16.88 0.65
C GLU A 841 5.09 -16.26 -0.75
N ARG A 842 3.96 -15.92 -1.39
CA ARG A 842 3.96 -15.21 -2.66
C ARG A 842 4.26 -13.72 -2.43
N PRO A 843 5.30 -13.13 -3.07
CA PRO A 843 5.53 -11.70 -3.03
C PRO A 843 4.34 -10.92 -3.64
N HIS A 844 4.05 -9.74 -3.09
CA HIS A 844 3.00 -8.86 -3.57
C HIS A 844 3.48 -8.05 -4.78
N HIS A 845 4.74 -7.60 -4.78
CA HIS A 845 5.28 -6.65 -5.76
C HIS A 845 6.24 -7.34 -6.72
N ILE A 846 5.72 -8.27 -7.53
CA ILE A 846 6.48 -9.05 -8.52
C ILE A 846 6.06 -8.75 -9.96
N LEU A 847 7.03 -8.45 -10.83
CA LEU A 847 6.80 -8.11 -12.24
C LEU A 847 6.62 -9.34 -13.14
N ASN A 848 7.15 -10.50 -12.76
CA ASN A 848 7.10 -11.75 -13.54
C ASN A 848 6.57 -12.95 -12.72
N PRO A 849 5.34 -12.92 -12.17
CA PRO A 849 4.85 -13.91 -11.21
C PRO A 849 4.89 -15.38 -11.68
N GLY A 850 4.88 -15.64 -13.00
CA GLY A 850 4.98 -17.00 -13.55
C GLY A 850 6.29 -17.73 -13.24
N VAL A 851 7.37 -17.04 -12.85
CA VAL A 851 8.64 -17.70 -12.48
C VAL A 851 8.62 -18.33 -11.08
N LEU A 852 7.60 -18.04 -10.26
CA LEU A 852 7.47 -18.62 -8.92
C LEU A 852 7.14 -20.13 -8.98
N GLU A 853 6.55 -20.60 -10.08
CA GLU A 853 6.29 -22.02 -10.33
C GLU A 853 7.60 -22.78 -10.57
N GLY A 854 8.11 -23.40 -9.49
CA GLY A 854 9.39 -24.11 -9.48
C GLY A 854 10.58 -23.28 -9.02
N PHE A 855 10.36 -22.08 -8.46
CA PHE A 855 11.42 -21.31 -7.80
C PHE A 855 11.99 -22.06 -6.59
N SER A 856 13.30 -21.99 -6.40
CA SER A 856 13.99 -22.54 -5.22
C SER A 856 15.21 -21.68 -4.89
N TRP A 857 15.40 -21.40 -3.60
CA TRP A 857 16.59 -20.72 -3.10
C TRP A 857 17.85 -21.60 -3.24
N GLU A 858 17.75 -22.87 -2.83
CA GLU A 858 18.86 -23.83 -2.76
C GLU A 858 19.00 -24.68 -4.03
N GLY A 859 17.89 -24.88 -4.76
CA GLY A 859 17.88 -25.66 -6.00
C GLY A 859 18.60 -24.99 -7.17
N PRO A 860 18.90 -25.75 -8.24
CA PRO A 860 19.34 -25.17 -9.51
C PRO A 860 18.22 -24.33 -10.14
N ARG A 861 18.60 -23.28 -10.91
CA ARG A 861 17.64 -22.57 -11.76
C ARG A 861 16.97 -23.54 -12.74
N ARG A 862 15.74 -23.22 -13.15
CA ARG A 862 15.03 -23.96 -14.21
C ARG A 862 15.88 -23.99 -15.49
N PRO A 863 16.10 -25.16 -16.12
CA PRO A 863 16.85 -25.23 -17.37
C PRO A 863 16.08 -24.50 -18.48
N VAL A 864 16.78 -23.62 -19.20
CA VAL A 864 16.18 -22.80 -20.26
C VAL A 864 16.29 -23.51 -21.61
N GLU A 865 15.22 -23.49 -22.40
CA GLU A 865 15.27 -23.94 -23.79
C GLU A 865 16.15 -22.98 -24.61
N ARG A 866 17.20 -23.51 -25.22
CA ARG A 866 18.21 -22.73 -25.96
C ARG A 866 17.61 -21.83 -27.05
N ALA A 867 16.54 -22.29 -27.70
CA ALA A 867 15.79 -21.54 -28.71
C ALA A 867 15.09 -20.28 -28.16
N VAL A 868 14.78 -20.23 -26.85
CA VAL A 868 14.19 -19.03 -26.22
C VAL A 868 15.26 -17.97 -26.00
N LEU A 869 16.44 -18.36 -25.51
CA LEU A 869 17.59 -17.46 -25.36
C LEU A 869 18.06 -16.92 -26.72
N GLU A 870 18.14 -17.77 -27.75
CA GLU A 870 18.51 -17.39 -29.12
C GLU A 870 17.49 -16.42 -29.79
N ALA A 871 16.27 -16.28 -29.25
CA ALA A 871 15.24 -15.38 -29.75
C ALA A 871 15.22 -13.99 -29.07
N LEU A 872 15.81 -13.85 -27.87
CA LEU A 872 15.83 -12.60 -27.10
C LEU A 872 16.66 -11.44 -27.74
N PRO A 873 17.81 -11.66 -28.43
CA PRO A 873 18.65 -10.59 -28.99
C PRO A 873 18.03 -9.69 -30.07
N ARG A 874 16.74 -9.86 -30.39
CA ARG A 874 15.99 -9.07 -31.38
C ARG A 874 15.11 -7.97 -30.75
N ARG A 875 15.33 -7.62 -29.48
CA ARG A 875 14.55 -6.63 -28.72
C ARG A 875 15.46 -5.52 -28.16
N PRO A 876 14.94 -4.30 -27.90
CA PRO A 876 15.68 -3.30 -27.14
C PRO A 876 15.93 -3.82 -25.71
N GLY A 877 17.19 -3.72 -25.26
CA GLY A 877 17.63 -4.16 -23.94
C GLY A 877 17.24 -3.22 -22.80
N PRO A 878 17.78 -3.45 -21.58
CA PRO A 878 17.52 -2.58 -20.43
C PRO A 878 18.05 -1.16 -20.66
N ALA A 879 17.35 -0.18 -20.09
CA ALA A 879 17.56 1.24 -20.32
C ALA A 879 18.01 1.97 -19.03
N VAL A 880 18.81 3.01 -19.18
CA VAL A 880 19.24 3.85 -18.05
C VAL A 880 18.09 4.74 -17.56
N SER A 881 17.24 5.21 -18.50
CA SER A 881 16.04 6.02 -18.24
C SER A 881 14.85 5.62 -19.11
N ASP A 882 13.64 5.94 -18.64
CA ASP A 882 12.36 5.71 -19.35
C ASP A 882 12.36 6.24 -20.80
N LEU A 883 13.14 7.30 -21.08
CA LEU A 883 13.22 7.97 -22.39
C LEU A 883 13.93 7.13 -23.48
N GLN A 884 14.76 6.15 -23.10
CA GLN A 884 15.47 5.29 -24.08
C GLN A 884 14.63 4.10 -24.57
N GLN A 885 13.51 3.80 -23.93
CA GLN A 885 12.68 2.63 -24.23
C GLN A 885 11.62 2.89 -25.33
N ALA A 886 11.29 4.17 -25.56
CA ALA A 886 10.52 4.60 -26.73
C ALA A 886 11.43 4.60 -27.96
N GLY A 887 11.22 3.66 -28.89
CA GLY A 887 11.97 3.58 -30.14
C GLY A 887 11.80 4.83 -31.02
N PRO A 888 12.66 5.02 -32.04
CA PRO A 888 12.58 6.16 -32.93
C PRO A 888 11.21 6.23 -33.64
N LEU A 889 10.70 7.45 -33.79
CA LEU A 889 9.45 7.74 -34.50
C LEU A 889 9.43 7.08 -35.89
N PRO A 890 8.30 6.51 -36.33
CA PRO A 890 8.19 6.01 -37.69
C PRO A 890 8.36 7.17 -38.69
N PRO A 891 9.04 6.96 -39.83
CA PRO A 891 9.20 7.99 -40.83
C PRO A 891 7.83 8.32 -41.43
N VAL A 892 7.43 9.59 -41.36
CA VAL A 892 6.36 10.14 -42.20
C VAL A 892 6.89 10.12 -43.64
N GLU A 893 6.35 9.24 -44.49
CA GLU A 893 6.69 9.22 -45.92
C GLU A 893 6.27 10.54 -46.59
N PRO A 894 7.20 11.34 -47.14
CA PRO A 894 6.86 12.45 -48.01
C PRO A 894 6.91 11.95 -49.46
N SER A 895 5.75 11.87 -50.12
CA SER A 895 5.68 11.54 -51.55
C SER A 895 6.21 12.71 -52.40
N VAL A 896 7.52 12.68 -52.69
CA VAL A 896 8.19 13.64 -53.58
C VAL A 896 8.56 12.94 -54.90
N PRO A 897 8.24 13.51 -56.08
CA PRO A 897 8.64 12.95 -57.37
C PRO A 897 10.17 13.10 -57.59
N PRO A 898 10.78 12.29 -58.47
CA PRO A 898 12.23 12.29 -58.65
C PRO A 898 12.74 13.62 -59.26
N PRO A 899 13.88 14.17 -58.77
CA PRO A 899 14.48 15.36 -59.34
C PRO A 899 15.22 15.08 -60.66
N SER A 900 15.40 16.12 -61.47
CA SER A 900 16.08 16.07 -62.77
C SER A 900 17.61 16.26 -62.66
N PRO A 901 18.41 15.74 -63.60
CA PRO A 901 19.87 15.76 -63.51
C PRO A 901 20.46 17.13 -63.85
N GLY A 902 20.90 17.88 -62.83
CA GLY A 902 21.49 19.22 -63.01
C GLY A 902 22.71 19.59 -62.15
N GLY A 903 23.06 18.82 -61.11
CA GLY A 903 24.04 19.24 -60.09
C GLY A 903 25.33 18.41 -59.93
N SER A 904 25.47 17.25 -60.58
CA SER A 904 26.57 16.31 -60.23
C SER A 904 27.98 16.77 -60.60
N GLY A 905 28.14 17.49 -61.73
CA GLY A 905 29.46 17.83 -62.28
C GLY A 905 30.30 18.78 -61.42
N GLN A 906 29.67 19.74 -60.73
CA GLN A 906 30.40 20.64 -59.82
C GLN A 906 30.82 19.92 -58.53
N VAL A 907 29.97 19.05 -57.98
CA VAL A 907 30.28 18.28 -56.77
C VAL A 907 31.48 17.36 -56.99
N GLU A 908 31.57 16.70 -58.15
CA GLU A 908 32.72 15.85 -58.48
C GLU A 908 34.03 16.66 -58.59
N LEU A 909 33.99 17.87 -59.17
CA LEU A 909 35.16 18.75 -59.28
C LEU A 909 35.68 19.18 -57.89
N VAL A 910 34.79 19.57 -56.97
CA VAL A 910 35.13 19.90 -55.57
C VAL A 910 35.81 18.72 -54.89
N LEU A 911 35.27 17.50 -55.05
CA LEU A 911 35.83 16.29 -54.44
C LEU A 911 37.22 15.94 -54.99
N ARG A 912 37.46 16.10 -56.29
CA ARG A 912 38.79 15.89 -56.90
C ARG A 912 39.83 16.85 -56.32
N LEU A 913 39.51 18.15 -56.27
CA LEU A 913 40.38 19.18 -55.71
C LEU A 913 40.63 18.97 -54.20
N PHE A 914 39.62 18.55 -53.45
CA PHE A 914 39.75 18.21 -52.03
C PHE A 914 40.72 17.04 -51.80
N CYS A 915 40.57 15.93 -52.55
CA CYS A 915 41.45 14.77 -52.46
C CYS A 915 42.90 15.07 -52.90
N GLU A 916 43.11 16.00 -53.83
CA GLU A 916 44.45 16.47 -54.17
C GLU A 916 45.08 17.29 -53.03
N LYS A 917 44.37 18.29 -52.50
CA LYS A 917 44.84 19.12 -51.39
C LYS A 917 45.09 18.31 -50.11
N ALA A 918 44.25 17.33 -49.80
CA ALA A 918 44.41 16.44 -48.65
C ALA A 918 45.70 15.60 -48.70
N ARG A 919 46.15 15.19 -49.89
CA ARG A 919 47.42 14.45 -50.07
C ARG A 919 48.66 15.34 -49.86
N GLN A 920 48.53 16.64 -50.11
CA GLN A 920 49.64 17.60 -50.04
C GLN A 920 49.74 18.32 -48.67
N ASP A 921 48.71 18.22 -47.82
CA ASP A 921 48.68 18.89 -46.52
C ASP A 921 49.68 18.28 -45.50
N ALA A 922 50.51 19.13 -44.91
CA ALA A 922 51.58 18.70 -44.00
C ALA A 922 51.06 18.22 -42.64
N ALA A 923 49.93 18.73 -42.15
CA ALA A 923 49.35 18.33 -40.86
C ALA A 923 48.67 16.96 -40.96
N LEU A 924 47.93 16.71 -42.05
CA LEU A 924 47.35 15.40 -42.32
C LEU A 924 48.43 14.33 -42.55
N ASN A 925 49.53 14.65 -43.25
CA ASN A 925 50.66 13.71 -43.39
C ASN A 925 51.38 13.44 -42.05
N ALA A 926 51.50 14.43 -41.16
CA ALA A 926 52.03 14.20 -39.80
C ALA A 926 51.10 13.33 -38.94
N PHE A 927 49.77 13.49 -39.09
CA PHE A 927 48.78 12.62 -38.45
C PHE A 927 48.86 11.17 -38.99
N ALA A 928 49.10 11.01 -40.30
CA ALA A 928 49.22 9.73 -40.98
C ALA A 928 50.39 8.87 -40.47
N ALA A 929 51.45 9.48 -39.93
CA ALA A 929 52.60 8.78 -39.37
C ALA A 929 52.27 7.90 -38.14
N ARG A 930 51.10 8.08 -37.51
CA ARG A 930 50.72 7.40 -36.26
C ARG A 930 49.38 6.66 -36.30
N HIS A 931 48.64 6.73 -37.41
CA HIS A 931 47.30 6.16 -37.52
C HIS A 931 47.14 5.39 -38.83
N ARG A 932 46.40 4.28 -38.79
CA ARG A 932 46.02 3.48 -39.96
C ARG A 932 44.49 3.33 -39.96
N VAL A 933 43.84 3.98 -40.92
CA VAL A 933 42.38 3.93 -41.15
C VAL A 933 42.09 4.44 -42.55
N ILE A 934 41.13 3.83 -43.24
CA ILE A 934 40.51 4.32 -44.47
C ILE A 934 39.03 4.58 -44.18
N THR A 935 38.56 5.79 -44.54
CA THR A 935 37.15 6.17 -44.48
C THR A 935 36.60 6.30 -45.90
N HIS A 936 35.50 5.60 -46.18
CA HIS A 936 34.82 5.60 -47.47
C HIS A 936 33.50 6.38 -47.36
N TYR A 937 33.31 7.35 -48.27
CA TYR A 937 32.17 8.25 -48.32
C TYR A 937 31.35 7.99 -49.59
N THR A 938 30.04 7.79 -49.45
CA THR A 938 29.09 7.65 -50.57
C THR A 938 28.02 8.74 -50.52
N LEU A 939 27.88 9.49 -51.62
CA LEU A 939 26.85 10.51 -51.82
C LEU A 939 25.64 9.85 -52.50
N THR A 940 24.60 9.55 -51.71
CA THR A 940 23.50 8.65 -52.10
C THR A 940 22.54 9.21 -53.15
N ASP A 941 22.49 10.54 -53.26
CA ASP A 941 21.65 11.33 -54.18
C ASP A 941 22.31 11.59 -55.54
N LEU A 942 23.66 11.59 -55.60
CA LEU A 942 24.42 11.84 -56.83
C LEU A 942 25.16 10.61 -57.37
N GLY A 943 25.20 9.50 -56.62
CA GLY A 943 25.92 8.28 -57.01
C GLY A 943 27.44 8.42 -57.03
N LEU A 944 27.97 9.49 -56.41
CA LEU A 944 29.41 9.74 -56.30
C LEU A 944 29.97 9.11 -55.02
N GLU A 945 31.23 8.68 -55.08
CA GLU A 945 31.95 8.17 -53.92
C GLU A 945 33.41 8.63 -53.93
N PHE A 946 34.01 8.70 -52.76
CA PHE A 946 35.44 8.95 -52.60
C PHE A 946 35.93 8.33 -51.28
N TYR A 947 37.24 8.16 -51.14
CA TYR A 947 37.83 7.73 -49.88
C TYR A 947 38.94 8.67 -49.42
N LEU A 948 39.13 8.71 -48.11
CA LEU A 948 40.23 9.40 -47.44
C LEU A 948 40.75 8.49 -46.35
N GLY A 949 42.06 8.23 -46.34
CA GLY A 949 42.70 7.38 -45.37
C GLY A 949 44.16 7.73 -45.11
N PHE A 950 44.71 7.06 -44.12
CA PHE A 950 46.06 7.24 -43.64
C PHE A 950 46.77 5.88 -43.66
N ARG A 951 47.83 5.74 -44.46
CA ARG A 951 48.54 4.47 -44.62
C ARG A 951 50.03 4.71 -44.81
N GLU A 952 50.84 3.89 -44.14
CA GLU A 952 52.31 3.92 -44.24
C GLU A 952 52.95 5.31 -44.05
N GLY A 953 52.35 6.15 -43.21
CA GLY A 953 52.83 7.51 -42.95
C GLY A 953 52.48 8.55 -44.02
N ARG A 954 51.52 8.26 -44.90
CA ARG A 954 51.03 9.18 -45.94
C ARG A 954 49.51 9.21 -45.98
N VAL A 955 48.97 10.33 -46.47
CA VAL A 955 47.54 10.45 -46.78
C VAL A 955 47.24 9.80 -48.13
N VAL A 956 46.22 8.96 -48.19
CA VAL A 956 45.66 8.40 -49.43
C VAL A 956 44.24 8.94 -49.61
N ALA A 957 43.99 9.63 -50.73
CA ALA A 957 42.69 10.24 -51.01
C ALA A 957 42.43 10.30 -52.51
N GLU A 958 41.29 9.77 -52.95
CA GLU A 958 40.91 9.72 -54.37
C GLU A 958 39.38 9.61 -54.53
N VAL A 959 38.86 10.04 -55.67
CA VAL A 959 37.43 9.95 -56.02
C VAL A 959 37.18 8.61 -56.73
N GLY A 960 36.23 7.83 -56.20
CA GLY A 960 36.02 6.41 -56.51
C GLY A 960 35.99 5.54 -55.24
N ALA A 961 35.73 4.24 -55.41
CA ALA A 961 35.81 3.26 -54.34
C ALA A 961 37.26 3.04 -53.86
N PRO A 962 37.49 2.75 -52.56
CA PRO A 962 38.82 2.41 -52.07
C PRO A 962 39.30 1.06 -52.64
N PRO A 963 40.62 0.91 -52.89
CA PRO A 963 41.19 -0.34 -53.42
C PRO A 963 41.15 -1.53 -52.43
N GLU A 964 40.90 -1.26 -51.15
CA GLU A 964 40.74 -2.23 -50.07
C GLU A 964 39.51 -1.87 -49.20
N PRO A 965 38.89 -2.81 -48.48
CA PRO A 965 37.68 -2.53 -47.70
C PRO A 965 37.92 -1.52 -46.56
N ALA A 966 37.29 -0.36 -46.63
CA ALA A 966 37.38 0.68 -45.59
C ALA A 966 36.77 0.24 -44.24
N GLU A 967 37.47 0.54 -43.15
CA GLU A 967 37.08 0.23 -41.77
C GLU A 967 35.95 1.14 -41.26
N VAL A 968 35.81 2.33 -41.85
CA VAL A 968 34.72 3.27 -41.57
C VAL A 968 34.02 3.64 -42.87
N ARG A 969 32.69 3.52 -42.90
CA ARG A 969 31.85 3.84 -44.06
C ARG A 969 30.77 4.83 -43.69
N MET A 970 30.58 5.84 -44.53
CA MET A 970 29.69 6.97 -44.29
C MET A 970 28.85 7.23 -45.54
N LYS A 971 27.53 7.29 -45.39
CA LYS A 971 26.59 7.54 -46.50
C LYS A 971 25.68 8.72 -46.17
N ALA A 972 25.58 9.70 -47.06
CA ALA A 972 24.75 10.89 -46.88
C ALA A 972 24.30 11.45 -48.24
N THR A 973 23.44 12.47 -48.24
CA THR A 973 23.23 13.32 -49.42
C THR A 973 24.39 14.29 -49.63
N ALA A 974 24.57 14.79 -50.85
CA ALA A 974 25.61 15.73 -51.22
C ALA A 974 25.53 17.02 -50.39
N GLU A 975 24.32 17.56 -50.19
CA GLU A 975 24.08 18.72 -49.33
C GLU A 975 24.46 18.44 -47.86
N THR A 976 24.12 17.27 -47.34
CA THR A 976 24.46 16.91 -45.95
C THR A 976 25.97 16.76 -45.77
N LEU A 977 26.66 16.13 -46.73
CA LEU A 977 28.10 15.92 -46.66
C LEU A 977 28.88 17.22 -46.87
N ASP A 978 28.46 18.07 -47.82
CA ASP A 978 28.97 19.44 -47.99
C ASP A 978 28.78 20.25 -46.70
N GLY A 979 27.62 20.16 -46.06
CA GLY A 979 27.34 20.76 -44.76
C GLY A 979 28.32 20.31 -43.67
N ILE A 980 28.65 19.02 -43.61
CA ILE A 980 29.60 18.47 -42.64
C ILE A 980 31.04 18.92 -42.93
N LEU A 981 31.47 18.83 -44.19
CA LEU A 981 32.83 19.19 -44.62
C LEU A 981 33.04 20.70 -44.77
N THR A 982 31.99 21.53 -44.69
CA THR A 982 32.09 22.99 -44.49
C THR A 982 31.87 23.40 -43.02
N GLY A 983 31.69 22.45 -42.10
CA GLY A 983 31.48 22.71 -40.67
C GLY A 983 30.10 23.30 -40.31
N ARG A 984 29.22 23.50 -41.29
CA ARG A 984 27.86 24.06 -41.12
C ARG A 984 26.89 23.06 -40.46
N LEU A 985 27.14 21.77 -40.61
CA LEU A 985 26.40 20.67 -40.00
C LEU A 985 27.35 19.81 -39.15
N SER A 986 26.93 19.48 -37.93
CA SER A 986 27.68 18.54 -37.08
C SER A 986 27.42 17.11 -37.54
N GLY A 987 28.48 16.35 -37.88
CA GLY A 987 28.36 14.95 -38.30
C GLY A 987 27.60 14.08 -37.28
N THR A 988 27.79 14.31 -35.98
CA THR A 988 27.06 13.60 -34.91
C THR A 988 25.57 13.92 -34.95
N ARG A 989 25.18 15.19 -35.14
CA ARG A 989 23.77 15.58 -35.29
C ARG A 989 23.16 15.05 -36.59
N ALA A 990 23.92 15.05 -37.69
CA ALA A 990 23.46 14.47 -38.96
C ALA A 990 23.22 12.95 -38.86
N ALA A 991 24.05 12.23 -38.09
CA ALA A 991 23.86 10.81 -37.83
C ALA A 991 22.64 10.54 -36.94
N MET A 992 22.49 11.28 -35.83
CA MET A 992 21.33 11.15 -34.95
C MET A 992 20.00 11.57 -35.61
N SER A 993 20.04 12.43 -36.62
CA SER A 993 18.85 12.80 -37.42
C SER A 993 18.65 11.92 -38.66
N GLY A 994 19.38 10.80 -38.81
CA GLY A 994 19.26 9.87 -39.94
C GLY A 994 19.73 10.40 -41.30
N LYS A 995 20.29 11.63 -41.36
CA LYS A 995 20.79 12.26 -42.61
C LYS A 995 22.17 11.75 -43.03
N LEU A 996 22.88 11.10 -42.11
CA LEU A 996 24.19 10.48 -42.30
C LEU A 996 24.16 9.06 -41.71
N ALA A 997 24.14 8.03 -42.56
CA ALA A 997 24.30 6.65 -42.10
C ALA A 997 25.78 6.33 -41.90
N PHE A 998 26.12 5.72 -40.76
CA PHE A 998 27.48 5.39 -40.34
C PHE A 998 27.60 3.90 -40.00
N SER A 999 28.70 3.26 -40.40
CA SER A 999 29.05 1.90 -39.98
C SER A 999 30.58 1.71 -39.91
N GLY A 1000 31.11 1.27 -38.77
CA GLY A 1000 32.54 1.04 -38.53
C GLY A 1000 32.89 1.01 -37.03
N ASP A 1001 34.18 0.82 -36.66
CA ASP A 1001 34.62 0.90 -35.26
C ASP A 1001 34.50 2.36 -34.74
N VAL A 1002 33.67 2.55 -33.72
CA VAL A 1002 33.35 3.86 -33.13
C VAL A 1002 34.58 4.53 -32.52
N ARG A 1003 35.54 3.78 -31.94
CA ARG A 1003 36.77 4.35 -31.37
C ARG A 1003 37.67 4.95 -32.44
N VAL A 1004 37.69 4.34 -33.62
CA VAL A 1004 38.47 4.84 -34.77
C VAL A 1004 37.83 6.13 -35.31
N ALA A 1005 36.51 6.19 -35.40
CA ALA A 1005 35.78 7.39 -35.81
C ALA A 1005 35.97 8.59 -34.85
N MET A 1006 36.01 8.35 -33.54
CA MET A 1006 36.32 9.41 -32.56
C MET A 1006 37.76 9.97 -32.71
N GLY A 1007 38.71 9.17 -33.21
CA GLY A 1007 40.06 9.64 -33.52
C GLY A 1007 40.11 10.72 -34.62
N LEU A 1008 39.18 10.68 -35.58
CA LEU A 1008 39.11 11.63 -36.70
C LEU A 1008 38.64 13.03 -36.29
N GLN A 1009 37.98 13.19 -35.14
CA GLN A 1009 37.56 14.51 -34.64
C GLN A 1009 38.75 15.48 -34.46
N ARG A 1010 39.95 14.95 -34.17
CA ARG A 1010 41.17 15.74 -33.95
C ARG A 1010 41.69 16.44 -35.21
N ILE A 1011 41.34 15.93 -36.40
CA ILE A 1011 41.71 16.52 -37.70
C ILE A 1011 40.51 17.15 -38.42
N GLN A 1012 39.33 17.18 -37.80
CA GLN A 1012 38.10 17.67 -38.41
C GLN A 1012 38.23 19.14 -38.87
N GLY A 1013 38.97 19.97 -38.12
CA GLY A 1013 39.27 21.35 -38.53
C GLY A 1013 40.16 21.45 -39.77
N ASP A 1014 41.12 20.54 -39.96
CA ASP A 1014 41.95 20.49 -41.16
C ASP A 1014 41.15 20.04 -42.38
N LEU A 1015 40.28 19.03 -42.22
CA LEU A 1015 39.38 18.58 -43.29
C LEU A 1015 38.40 19.68 -43.73
N VAL A 1016 37.83 20.42 -42.77
CA VAL A 1016 36.94 21.55 -43.08
C VAL A 1016 37.68 22.67 -43.80
N ARG A 1017 38.91 23.01 -43.38
CA ARG A 1017 39.77 23.99 -44.09
C ARG A 1017 39.99 23.59 -45.55
N LEU A 1018 40.42 22.36 -45.78
CA LEU A 1018 40.82 21.88 -47.11
C LEU A 1018 39.63 21.70 -48.06
N TYR A 1019 38.48 21.24 -47.55
CA TYR A 1019 37.26 21.12 -48.34
C TYR A 1019 36.70 22.49 -48.70
N THR A 1020 36.69 23.44 -47.77
CA THR A 1020 36.23 24.81 -48.02
C THR A 1020 37.09 25.50 -49.08
N ALA A 1021 38.42 25.36 -49.02
CA ALA A 1021 39.32 25.88 -50.05
C ALA A 1021 39.09 25.23 -51.44
N ALA A 1022 38.83 23.92 -51.50
CA ALA A 1022 38.47 23.25 -52.76
C ALA A 1022 37.11 23.70 -53.31
N ARG A 1023 36.16 24.03 -52.43
CA ARG A 1023 34.81 24.52 -52.76
C ARG A 1023 34.81 25.96 -53.28
N GLU A 1024 35.69 26.81 -52.75
CA GLU A 1024 35.93 28.17 -53.24
C GLU A 1024 36.60 28.16 -54.62
N GLU A 1025 37.62 27.33 -54.81
CA GLU A 1025 38.33 27.19 -56.10
C GLU A 1025 37.43 26.64 -57.23
N ALA A 1026 36.40 25.87 -56.90
CA ALA A 1026 35.41 25.35 -57.83
C ALA A 1026 34.14 26.22 -58.00
N GLY A 1027 34.01 27.33 -57.26
CA GLY A 1027 32.94 28.32 -57.45
C GLY A 1027 31.60 28.10 -56.70
N GLY A 1028 31.53 27.19 -55.72
CA GLY A 1028 30.34 27.01 -54.87
C GLY A 1028 29.18 26.17 -55.45
N ILE A 1029 28.15 25.91 -54.61
CA ILE A 1029 27.01 25.00 -54.89
C ILE A 1029 25.72 25.53 -54.19
N ASP A 1030 24.55 25.46 -54.84
CA ASP A 1030 23.22 25.94 -54.37
C ASP A 1030 22.10 24.85 -54.57
N PHE A 1031 21.04 24.88 -53.75
CA PHE A 1031 20.13 23.74 -53.49
C PHE A 1031 18.61 24.04 -53.27
N SER A 1032 18.01 25.21 -53.60
CA SER A 1032 16.64 25.58 -53.09
C SER A 1032 15.51 25.95 -54.10
N ALA A 1033 14.30 25.31 -54.01
CA ALA A 1033 13.00 25.74 -54.62
C ALA A 1033 11.73 24.91 -54.16
N PRO A 1034 10.46 25.44 -54.08
CA PRO A 1034 9.28 24.70 -53.52
C PRO A 1034 7.89 24.76 -54.27
N ALA A 1035 6.93 23.93 -53.79
CA ALA A 1035 5.44 23.95 -54.00
C ALA A 1035 4.74 23.08 -52.90
N GLY A 1036 3.41 22.93 -52.68
CA GLY A 1036 2.12 23.44 -53.24
C GLY A 1036 0.89 22.77 -52.50
N ARG A 1037 -0.38 23.22 -52.64
CA ARG A 1037 -1.56 22.62 -51.89
C ARG A 1037 -2.97 22.84 -52.53
N PRO A 1038 -3.92 21.87 -52.47
CA PRO A 1038 -5.36 22.08 -52.79
C PRO A 1038 -6.37 21.64 -51.67
N PRO A 1039 -7.71 21.91 -51.79
CA PRO A 1039 -8.70 21.82 -50.69
C PRO A 1039 -9.97 20.94 -50.94
N GLY A 1040 -10.79 20.72 -49.90
CA GLY A 1040 -12.22 20.36 -50.03
C GLY A 1040 -12.79 19.33 -49.02
N GLY A 1041 -14.03 19.52 -48.54
CA GLY A 1041 -14.75 18.57 -47.68
C GLY A 1041 -16.29 18.77 -47.72
N PRO A 1042 -17.13 17.77 -47.34
CA PRO A 1042 -18.59 17.87 -47.38
C PRO A 1042 -19.30 17.85 -46.00
N SER A 1043 -20.57 18.27 -45.97
CA SER A 1043 -21.43 18.41 -44.78
C SER A 1043 -22.48 17.28 -44.60
N ALA A 1044 -23.05 17.16 -43.40
CA ALA A 1044 -24.05 16.14 -43.04
C ALA A 1044 -25.53 16.58 -43.23
N PRO A 1045 -26.48 15.63 -43.42
CA PRO A 1045 -27.93 15.88 -43.54
C PRO A 1045 -28.72 15.71 -42.21
N PRO A 1046 -30.01 16.12 -42.13
CA PRO A 1046 -30.77 16.26 -40.88
C PRO A 1046 -31.62 15.03 -40.46
N GLU A 1047 -32.12 15.06 -39.22
CA GLU A 1047 -32.87 13.99 -38.53
C GLU A 1047 -34.31 13.75 -39.04
N VAL A 1048 -34.82 12.53 -38.80
CA VAL A 1048 -36.18 12.08 -39.12
C VAL A 1048 -36.83 11.43 -37.88
N ALA A 1049 -38.08 11.79 -37.57
CA ALA A 1049 -38.80 11.23 -36.44
C ALA A 1049 -39.20 9.74 -36.66
N GLY A 1050 -39.04 8.91 -35.63
CA GLY A 1050 -39.34 7.46 -35.66
C GLY A 1050 -38.10 6.55 -35.67
N ASP A 1051 -36.92 7.10 -35.39
CA ASP A 1051 -35.64 6.38 -35.39
C ASP A 1051 -35.34 5.67 -34.06
N PRO A 1052 -35.10 4.33 -34.02
CA PRO A 1052 -34.74 3.62 -32.79
C PRO A 1052 -33.28 3.80 -32.36
N ARG A 1053 -32.40 4.32 -33.23
CA ARG A 1053 -30.95 4.38 -32.99
C ARG A 1053 -30.54 5.20 -31.74
N PRO A 1054 -31.19 6.34 -31.40
CA PRO A 1054 -30.94 7.05 -30.14
C PRO A 1054 -31.42 6.30 -28.88
N GLU A 1055 -32.41 5.41 -28.98
CA GLU A 1055 -32.75 4.51 -27.87
C GLU A 1055 -31.69 3.40 -27.75
N MET A 1056 -31.27 2.80 -28.87
CA MET A 1056 -30.19 1.80 -28.91
C MET A 1056 -28.93 2.30 -28.20
N VAL A 1057 -28.43 3.49 -28.53
CA VAL A 1057 -27.25 4.08 -27.88
C VAL A 1057 -27.44 4.21 -26.37
N ARG A 1058 -28.59 4.73 -25.91
CA ARG A 1058 -28.88 4.87 -24.46
C ARG A 1058 -28.93 3.52 -23.74
N VAL A 1059 -29.51 2.49 -24.36
CA VAL A 1059 -29.59 1.13 -23.79
C VAL A 1059 -28.20 0.48 -23.72
N ILE A 1060 -27.37 0.68 -24.76
CA ILE A 1060 -26.01 0.15 -24.80
C ILE A 1060 -25.16 0.80 -23.70
N ASP A 1061 -25.22 2.14 -23.58
CA ASP A 1061 -24.50 2.88 -22.55
C ASP A 1061 -24.94 2.52 -21.12
N GLU A 1062 -26.24 2.33 -20.89
CA GLU A 1062 -26.77 1.81 -19.61
C GLU A 1062 -26.24 0.40 -19.29
N LEU A 1063 -26.31 -0.55 -20.23
CA LEU A 1063 -25.78 -1.90 -20.03
C LEU A 1063 -24.25 -1.91 -19.84
N TYR A 1064 -23.54 -0.96 -20.46
CA TYR A 1064 -22.10 -0.79 -20.29
C TYR A 1064 -21.78 -0.23 -18.89
N ARG A 1065 -22.50 0.81 -18.43
CA ARG A 1065 -22.40 1.36 -17.07
C ARG A 1065 -22.77 0.36 -15.98
N LEU A 1066 -23.68 -0.58 -16.26
CA LEU A 1066 -24.00 -1.71 -15.36
C LEU A 1066 -22.98 -2.87 -15.42
N GLY A 1067 -21.94 -2.79 -16.25
CA GLY A 1067 -20.94 -3.86 -16.41
C GLY A 1067 -21.46 -5.13 -17.10
N LEU A 1068 -22.62 -5.05 -17.76
CA LEU A 1068 -23.29 -6.19 -18.41
C LEU A 1068 -22.80 -6.42 -19.84
N ILE A 1069 -22.21 -5.41 -20.48
CA ILE A 1069 -21.48 -5.53 -21.75
C ILE A 1069 -20.08 -4.93 -21.58
N THR A 1070 -19.14 -5.26 -22.47
CA THR A 1070 -17.74 -4.81 -22.37
C THR A 1070 -17.45 -3.69 -23.38
N ALA A 1071 -16.25 -3.11 -23.30
CA ALA A 1071 -15.80 -2.01 -24.15
C ALA A 1071 -15.98 -2.28 -25.67
N THR A 1072 -15.90 -3.55 -26.09
CA THR A 1072 -16.03 -3.98 -27.50
C THR A 1072 -16.97 -5.18 -27.69
N GLY A 1073 -17.27 -5.94 -26.63
CA GLY A 1073 -18.17 -7.10 -26.63
C GLY A 1073 -19.57 -6.78 -26.11
N GLY A 1074 -20.53 -7.67 -26.38
CA GLY A 1074 -21.95 -7.42 -26.19
C GLY A 1074 -22.56 -6.66 -27.39
N ASN A 1075 -23.74 -7.11 -27.81
CA ASN A 1075 -24.35 -6.72 -29.09
C ASN A 1075 -25.84 -6.46 -28.92
N VAL A 1076 -26.33 -5.38 -29.53
CA VAL A 1076 -27.74 -4.97 -29.47
C VAL A 1076 -28.27 -4.83 -30.89
N SER A 1077 -29.46 -5.36 -31.17
CA SER A 1077 -30.16 -5.13 -32.42
C SER A 1077 -31.65 -4.87 -32.21
N VAL A 1078 -32.25 -4.11 -33.13
CA VAL A 1078 -33.68 -3.78 -33.17
C VAL A 1078 -34.20 -3.99 -34.59
N ARG A 1079 -35.28 -4.77 -34.73
CA ARG A 1079 -35.98 -5.02 -36.00
C ARG A 1079 -36.67 -3.75 -36.51
N ILE A 1080 -36.63 -3.52 -37.81
CA ILE A 1080 -37.39 -2.44 -38.46
C ILE A 1080 -38.82 -2.95 -38.72
N PRO A 1081 -39.88 -2.32 -38.18
CA PRO A 1081 -41.25 -2.78 -38.37
C PRO A 1081 -41.66 -2.89 -39.85
N GLY A 1082 -42.27 -4.01 -40.21
CA GLY A 1082 -42.75 -4.27 -41.57
C GLY A 1082 -41.67 -4.51 -42.63
N ARG A 1083 -40.40 -4.73 -42.23
CA ARG A 1083 -39.30 -5.04 -43.14
C ARG A 1083 -38.47 -6.24 -42.66
N GLU A 1084 -37.84 -6.94 -43.61
CA GLU A 1084 -36.81 -7.96 -43.36
C GLU A 1084 -35.43 -7.31 -43.09
N GLU A 1085 -35.42 -6.25 -42.28
CA GLU A 1085 -34.25 -5.41 -41.96
C GLU A 1085 -34.14 -5.24 -40.43
N CYS A 1086 -32.91 -5.07 -39.91
CA CYS A 1086 -32.68 -4.63 -38.54
C CYS A 1086 -31.48 -3.68 -38.41
N TRP A 1087 -31.52 -2.83 -37.38
CA TRP A 1087 -30.36 -2.08 -36.92
C TRP A 1087 -29.56 -2.95 -35.96
N ILE A 1088 -28.24 -2.97 -36.08
CA ILE A 1088 -27.34 -3.68 -35.17
C ILE A 1088 -26.13 -2.82 -34.79
N THR A 1089 -25.58 -3.06 -33.61
CA THR A 1089 -24.31 -2.47 -33.19
C THR A 1089 -23.18 -2.79 -34.18
N PRO A 1090 -22.31 -1.82 -34.49
CA PRO A 1090 -21.10 -2.05 -35.29
C PRO A 1090 -20.09 -2.94 -34.56
N SER A 1091 -19.21 -3.56 -35.34
CA SER A 1091 -18.06 -4.34 -34.89
C SER A 1091 -16.84 -3.44 -34.67
N GLN A 1092 -15.93 -3.85 -33.77
CA GLN A 1092 -14.62 -3.21 -33.54
C GLN A 1092 -14.67 -1.70 -33.17
N LEU A 1093 -15.80 -1.19 -32.70
CA LEU A 1093 -15.92 0.16 -32.15
C LEU A 1093 -16.17 0.10 -30.64
N TYR A 1094 -15.61 1.08 -29.92
CA TYR A 1094 -15.82 1.26 -28.50
C TYR A 1094 -17.28 1.63 -28.22
N LYS A 1095 -17.93 0.94 -27.27
CA LYS A 1095 -19.37 1.12 -27.02
C LYS A 1095 -19.74 2.53 -26.52
N GLY A 1096 -18.81 3.23 -25.84
CA GLY A 1096 -19.02 4.60 -25.35
C GLY A 1096 -18.97 5.69 -26.43
N ASP A 1097 -18.37 5.42 -27.59
CA ASP A 1097 -18.31 6.39 -28.71
C ASP A 1097 -19.49 6.27 -29.68
N LEU A 1098 -20.39 5.30 -29.45
CA LEU A 1098 -21.48 4.97 -30.36
C LEU A 1098 -22.48 6.12 -30.46
N ARG A 1099 -22.56 6.72 -31.64
CA ARG A 1099 -23.60 7.68 -32.00
C ARG A 1099 -24.69 7.01 -32.85
N PRO A 1100 -25.92 7.55 -32.89
CA PRO A 1100 -27.02 6.94 -33.65
C PRO A 1100 -26.67 6.68 -35.12
N GLU A 1101 -25.88 7.56 -35.74
CA GLU A 1101 -25.45 7.47 -37.14
C GLU A 1101 -24.48 6.30 -37.40
N MET A 1102 -23.89 5.71 -36.35
CA MET A 1102 -22.95 4.59 -36.42
C MET A 1102 -23.62 3.22 -36.35
N MET A 1103 -24.93 3.15 -36.08
CA MET A 1103 -25.66 1.89 -36.10
C MET A 1103 -25.73 1.36 -37.54
N VAL A 1104 -25.51 0.06 -37.71
CA VAL A 1104 -25.43 -0.56 -39.04
C VAL A 1104 -26.77 -1.17 -39.39
N ARG A 1105 -27.33 -0.83 -40.55
CA ARG A 1105 -28.53 -1.47 -41.08
C ARG A 1105 -28.15 -2.73 -41.86
N ILE A 1106 -28.75 -3.86 -41.48
CA ILE A 1106 -28.56 -5.14 -42.17
C ILE A 1106 -29.90 -5.72 -42.62
N ASP A 1107 -29.88 -6.49 -43.70
CA ASP A 1107 -30.98 -7.41 -44.02
C ASP A 1107 -30.97 -8.62 -43.07
N LEU A 1108 -32.07 -9.38 -43.03
CA LEU A 1108 -32.09 -10.65 -42.28
C LEU A 1108 -31.22 -11.75 -42.91
N ALA A 1109 -30.57 -11.54 -44.05
CA ALA A 1109 -29.50 -12.44 -44.55
C ALA A 1109 -28.12 -12.12 -43.94
N GLY A 1110 -27.96 -10.95 -43.30
CA GLY A 1110 -26.74 -10.50 -42.63
C GLY A 1110 -25.84 -9.59 -43.48
N ASN A 1111 -26.35 -9.04 -44.58
CA ASN A 1111 -25.64 -8.09 -45.45
C ASN A 1111 -25.90 -6.65 -44.99
N ALA A 1112 -24.87 -5.79 -45.00
CA ALA A 1112 -25.03 -4.36 -44.73
C ALA A 1112 -25.66 -3.64 -45.93
N LEU A 1113 -26.61 -2.74 -45.66
CA LEU A 1113 -27.43 -2.08 -46.69
C LEU A 1113 -27.01 -0.63 -46.99
N ASP A 1114 -26.21 -0.01 -46.14
CA ASP A 1114 -25.81 1.40 -46.23
C ASP A 1114 -24.35 1.56 -46.67
N ALA A 1115 -24.10 2.33 -47.72
CA ALA A 1115 -22.77 2.54 -48.28
C ALA A 1115 -21.90 3.44 -47.39
N GLY A 1116 -20.72 2.96 -47.01
CA GLY A 1116 -19.79 3.68 -46.12
C GLY A 1116 -20.07 3.49 -44.62
N ALA A 1117 -21.06 2.68 -44.23
CA ALA A 1117 -21.30 2.32 -42.83
C ALA A 1117 -20.18 1.41 -42.26
N PRO A 1118 -19.95 1.42 -40.93
CA PRO A 1118 -19.03 0.49 -40.27
C PRO A 1118 -19.42 -0.98 -40.49
N ALA A 1119 -18.48 -1.89 -40.28
CA ALA A 1119 -18.76 -3.32 -40.36
C ALA A 1119 -19.80 -3.73 -39.29
N PRO A 1120 -20.86 -4.49 -39.64
CA PRO A 1120 -21.82 -4.99 -38.65
C PRO A 1120 -21.17 -6.01 -37.72
N SER A 1121 -21.70 -6.14 -36.50
CA SER A 1121 -21.21 -7.08 -35.47
C SER A 1121 -20.82 -8.47 -36.04
N SER A 1122 -19.74 -9.03 -35.50
CA SER A 1122 -19.31 -10.41 -35.74
C SER A 1122 -20.39 -11.45 -35.40
N GLU A 1123 -21.32 -11.11 -34.51
CA GLU A 1123 -22.42 -11.99 -34.09
C GLU A 1123 -23.74 -11.74 -34.85
N ARG A 1124 -23.73 -10.99 -35.96
CA ARG A 1124 -24.95 -10.75 -36.76
C ARG A 1124 -25.70 -12.03 -37.16
N ALA A 1125 -25.01 -13.17 -37.28
CA ALA A 1125 -25.63 -14.48 -37.52
C ALA A 1125 -26.53 -14.93 -36.35
N LEU A 1126 -26.11 -14.71 -35.09
CA LEU A 1126 -26.91 -15.00 -33.89
C LEU A 1126 -28.22 -14.22 -33.90
N HIS A 1127 -28.16 -12.91 -34.16
CA HIS A 1127 -29.33 -12.03 -34.16
C HIS A 1127 -30.27 -12.33 -35.35
N THR A 1128 -29.73 -12.56 -36.55
CA THR A 1128 -30.55 -12.81 -37.76
C THR A 1128 -31.23 -14.18 -37.77
N GLU A 1129 -30.57 -15.25 -37.30
CA GLU A 1129 -31.22 -16.57 -37.16
C GLU A 1129 -32.32 -16.55 -36.09
N LEU A 1130 -32.11 -15.86 -34.95
CA LEU A 1130 -33.15 -15.64 -33.93
C LEU A 1130 -34.35 -14.87 -34.50
N TYR A 1131 -34.11 -13.78 -35.24
CA TYR A 1131 -35.18 -13.03 -35.90
C TYR A 1131 -35.96 -13.85 -36.92
N ARG A 1132 -35.30 -14.69 -37.74
CA ARG A 1132 -36.00 -15.58 -38.68
C ARG A 1132 -36.81 -16.67 -37.98
N ALA A 1133 -36.32 -17.17 -36.84
CA ALA A 1133 -37.03 -18.17 -36.04
C ALA A 1133 -38.21 -17.60 -35.21
N ARG A 1134 -38.17 -16.31 -34.86
CA ARG A 1134 -39.14 -15.64 -33.98
C ARG A 1134 -39.60 -14.29 -34.57
N PRO A 1135 -40.63 -14.29 -35.43
CA PRO A 1135 -41.15 -13.07 -36.07
C PRO A 1135 -41.70 -12.02 -35.10
N GLU A 1136 -42.05 -12.42 -33.88
CA GLU A 1136 -42.61 -11.55 -32.82
C GLU A 1136 -41.54 -10.79 -32.01
N VAL A 1137 -40.25 -11.09 -32.21
CA VAL A 1137 -39.15 -10.42 -31.50
C VAL A 1137 -38.78 -9.11 -32.21
N GLY A 1138 -38.87 -8.00 -31.47
CA GLY A 1138 -38.51 -6.66 -31.93
C GLY A 1138 -37.10 -6.23 -31.54
N ALA A 1139 -36.52 -6.79 -30.47
CA ALA A 1139 -35.15 -6.49 -30.03
C ALA A 1139 -34.43 -7.72 -29.47
N ILE A 1140 -33.11 -7.78 -29.70
CA ILE A 1140 -32.21 -8.83 -29.20
C ILE A 1140 -30.98 -8.19 -28.57
N ILE A 1141 -30.61 -8.66 -27.37
CA ILE A 1141 -29.41 -8.25 -26.65
C ILE A 1141 -28.57 -9.49 -26.32
N HIS A 1142 -27.31 -9.50 -26.76
CA HIS A 1142 -26.28 -10.37 -26.22
C HIS A 1142 -25.42 -9.56 -25.23
N ALA A 1143 -25.22 -10.11 -24.04
CA ALA A 1143 -24.51 -9.43 -22.95
C ALA A 1143 -23.53 -10.38 -22.24
N HIS A 1144 -22.41 -9.86 -21.73
CA HIS A 1144 -21.37 -10.59 -21.00
C HIS A 1144 -21.59 -10.54 -19.49
N ALA A 1145 -22.83 -10.78 -19.04
CA ALA A 1145 -23.25 -10.68 -17.65
C ALA A 1145 -22.46 -11.69 -16.75
N PRO A 1146 -21.59 -11.23 -15.83
CA PRO A 1146 -20.60 -12.09 -15.18
C PRO A 1146 -21.18 -13.14 -14.22
N TYR A 1147 -22.12 -12.78 -13.33
CA TYR A 1147 -22.73 -13.73 -12.40
C TYR A 1147 -23.60 -14.76 -13.12
N ALA A 1148 -24.34 -14.37 -14.16
CA ALA A 1148 -25.08 -15.31 -15.00
C ALA A 1148 -24.16 -16.27 -15.76
N THR A 1149 -22.98 -15.80 -16.18
CA THR A 1149 -21.95 -16.66 -16.80
C THR A 1149 -21.35 -17.64 -15.79
N ILE A 1150 -21.00 -17.18 -14.59
CA ILE A 1150 -20.50 -18.04 -13.49
C ILE A 1150 -21.56 -19.08 -13.09
N LEU A 1151 -22.84 -18.70 -13.06
CA LEU A 1151 -23.94 -19.64 -12.81
C LEU A 1151 -23.98 -20.74 -13.89
N GLY A 1152 -23.85 -20.36 -15.17
CA GLY A 1152 -23.71 -21.31 -16.29
C GLY A 1152 -22.51 -22.24 -16.16
N LEU A 1153 -21.32 -21.71 -15.84
CA LEU A 1153 -20.08 -22.48 -15.62
C LEU A 1153 -20.23 -23.47 -14.45
N SER A 1154 -20.90 -23.07 -13.37
CA SER A 1154 -21.07 -23.89 -12.16
C SER A 1154 -22.02 -25.09 -12.33
N GLY A 1155 -22.78 -25.14 -13.43
CA GLY A 1155 -23.83 -26.15 -13.65
C GLY A 1155 -25.04 -26.02 -12.72
N LEU A 1156 -25.12 -24.94 -11.92
CA LEU A 1156 -26.25 -24.65 -11.06
C LEU A 1156 -27.44 -24.12 -11.88
N PRO A 1157 -28.69 -24.49 -11.52
CA PRO A 1157 -29.87 -24.02 -12.23
C PRO A 1157 -30.16 -22.54 -11.93
N PHE A 1158 -30.72 -21.82 -12.90
CA PHE A 1158 -31.43 -20.57 -12.63
C PHE A 1158 -32.72 -20.87 -11.84
N LEU A 1159 -32.96 -20.14 -10.76
CA LEU A 1159 -34.03 -20.41 -9.79
C LEU A 1159 -34.88 -19.15 -9.55
N PRO A 1160 -36.21 -19.29 -9.39
CA PRO A 1160 -37.10 -18.17 -9.10
C PRO A 1160 -37.00 -17.77 -7.62
N VAL A 1161 -35.90 -17.12 -7.25
CA VAL A 1161 -35.60 -16.66 -5.88
C VAL A 1161 -36.22 -15.30 -5.56
N THR A 1162 -36.61 -14.55 -6.58
CA THR A 1162 -37.36 -13.28 -6.49
C THR A 1162 -38.63 -13.33 -7.35
N THR A 1163 -39.56 -12.41 -7.10
CA THR A 1163 -40.78 -12.19 -7.91
C THR A 1163 -40.46 -11.90 -9.36
N GLU A 1164 -39.42 -11.10 -9.57
CA GLU A 1164 -38.84 -10.68 -10.83
C GLU A 1164 -38.31 -11.90 -11.60
N ALA A 1165 -37.50 -12.75 -10.95
CA ALA A 1165 -36.95 -13.97 -11.55
C ALA A 1165 -38.01 -14.96 -12.06
N ALA A 1166 -39.24 -14.92 -11.53
CA ALA A 1166 -40.33 -15.78 -11.98
C ALA A 1166 -40.79 -15.45 -13.42
N PHE A 1167 -40.67 -14.20 -13.87
CA PHE A 1167 -41.07 -13.77 -15.23
C PHE A 1167 -40.13 -14.31 -16.32
N LEU A 1168 -38.89 -14.67 -16.00
CA LEU A 1168 -37.96 -15.34 -16.93
C LEU A 1168 -38.32 -16.82 -17.16
N GLY A 1169 -39.13 -17.42 -16.28
CA GLY A 1169 -39.45 -18.84 -16.33
C GLY A 1169 -38.20 -19.73 -16.22
N LYS A 1170 -38.13 -20.77 -17.07
CA LYS A 1170 -36.97 -21.66 -17.13
C LYS A 1170 -35.95 -21.13 -18.14
N VAL A 1171 -34.92 -20.45 -17.65
CA VAL A 1171 -33.76 -20.03 -18.45
C VAL A 1171 -32.89 -21.27 -18.79
N PRO A 1172 -32.71 -21.63 -20.07
CA PRO A 1172 -31.85 -22.73 -20.46
C PRO A 1172 -30.39 -22.28 -20.62
N VAL A 1173 -29.46 -23.22 -20.47
CA VAL A 1173 -28.03 -23.00 -20.69
C VAL A 1173 -27.62 -23.66 -22.01
N VAL A 1174 -26.98 -22.89 -22.89
CA VAL A 1174 -26.34 -23.35 -24.12
C VAL A 1174 -24.89 -23.73 -23.77
N PRO A 1175 -24.43 -24.97 -24.06
CA PRO A 1175 -23.04 -25.36 -23.92
C PRO A 1175 -22.10 -24.44 -24.74
N PHE A 1176 -20.82 -24.41 -24.39
CA PHE A 1176 -19.86 -23.59 -25.13
C PHE A 1176 -19.78 -24.00 -26.61
N VAL A 1177 -20.06 -23.04 -27.50
CA VAL A 1177 -19.85 -23.09 -28.94
C VAL A 1177 -19.19 -21.78 -29.35
N MET A 1178 -18.26 -21.83 -30.30
CA MET A 1178 -17.44 -20.68 -30.68
C MET A 1178 -18.29 -19.43 -31.05
N PRO A 1179 -18.03 -18.26 -30.44
CA PRO A 1179 -18.69 -17.00 -30.77
C PRO A 1179 -18.60 -16.62 -32.25
N GLY A 1180 -19.61 -15.92 -32.75
CA GLY A 1180 -19.70 -15.50 -34.17
C GLY A 1180 -19.96 -16.63 -35.19
N THR A 1181 -20.04 -17.90 -34.76
CA THR A 1181 -20.33 -19.03 -35.66
C THR A 1181 -21.83 -19.23 -35.93
N LYS A 1182 -22.15 -19.87 -37.06
CA LYS A 1182 -23.55 -20.21 -37.40
C LYS A 1182 -24.06 -21.38 -36.52
N GLU A 1183 -23.14 -22.22 -36.07
CA GLU A 1183 -23.35 -23.31 -35.13
C GLU A 1183 -23.87 -22.79 -33.79
N LEU A 1184 -23.27 -21.72 -33.24
CA LEU A 1184 -23.77 -21.06 -32.03
C LEU A 1184 -25.17 -20.48 -32.25
N ALA A 1185 -25.42 -19.79 -33.37
CA ALA A 1185 -26.72 -19.23 -33.69
C ALA A 1185 -27.84 -20.29 -33.72
N LEU A 1186 -27.59 -21.41 -34.39
CA LEU A 1186 -28.54 -22.54 -34.45
C LEU A 1186 -28.71 -23.25 -33.10
N ALA A 1187 -27.64 -23.35 -32.29
CA ALA A 1187 -27.70 -23.90 -30.94
C ALA A 1187 -28.53 -23.02 -30.00
N VAL A 1188 -28.37 -21.69 -30.05
CA VAL A 1188 -29.19 -20.73 -29.31
C VAL A 1188 -30.65 -20.82 -29.72
N VAL A 1189 -30.98 -20.74 -31.02
CA VAL A 1189 -32.37 -20.84 -31.51
C VAL A 1189 -33.05 -22.13 -31.01
N ARG A 1190 -32.36 -23.28 -31.11
CA ARG A 1190 -32.88 -24.59 -30.67
C ARG A 1190 -33.08 -24.66 -29.15
N THR A 1191 -32.16 -24.09 -28.37
CA THR A 1191 -32.10 -24.25 -26.91
C THR A 1191 -32.97 -23.23 -26.18
N MET A 1192 -33.00 -21.99 -26.67
CA MET A 1192 -33.82 -20.89 -26.17
C MET A 1192 -35.30 -21.14 -26.46
N GLY A 1193 -35.64 -21.61 -27.68
CA GLY A 1193 -37.02 -21.92 -28.07
C GLY A 1193 -37.95 -20.72 -27.87
N LYS A 1194 -38.95 -20.85 -26.98
CA LYS A 1194 -39.85 -19.75 -26.60
C LYS A 1194 -39.39 -18.93 -25.39
N SER A 1195 -38.29 -19.29 -24.74
CA SER A 1195 -37.75 -18.57 -23.58
C SER A 1195 -37.40 -17.12 -23.96
N PRO A 1196 -37.64 -16.11 -23.09
CA PRO A 1196 -37.19 -14.74 -23.33
C PRO A 1196 -35.66 -14.58 -23.17
N ALA A 1197 -34.99 -15.52 -22.49
CA ALA A 1197 -33.55 -15.48 -22.24
C ALA A 1197 -32.90 -16.88 -22.32
N CYS A 1198 -31.60 -16.94 -22.58
CA CYS A 1198 -30.74 -18.11 -22.33
C CYS A 1198 -29.33 -17.70 -21.89
N ILE A 1199 -28.67 -18.55 -21.10
CA ILE A 1199 -27.27 -18.38 -20.67
C ILE A 1199 -26.36 -19.13 -21.65
N LEU A 1200 -25.22 -18.56 -22.01
CA LEU A 1200 -24.16 -19.18 -22.81
C LEU A 1200 -23.01 -19.55 -21.86
N GLN A 1201 -22.72 -20.85 -21.73
CA GLN A 1201 -21.95 -21.41 -20.62
C GLN A 1201 -20.58 -20.75 -20.37
N ASN A 1202 -19.92 -20.18 -21.39
CA ASN A 1202 -18.65 -19.47 -21.26
C ASN A 1202 -18.60 -18.23 -22.19
N HIS A 1203 -19.72 -17.54 -22.39
CA HIS A 1203 -19.77 -16.38 -23.29
C HIS A 1203 -20.74 -15.25 -22.86
N GLY A 1204 -21.66 -15.51 -21.92
CA GLY A 1204 -22.60 -14.49 -21.46
C GLY A 1204 -24.05 -14.95 -21.50
N VAL A 1205 -24.95 -14.08 -21.93
CA VAL A 1205 -26.40 -14.30 -22.01
C VAL A 1205 -26.97 -13.75 -23.31
N VAL A 1206 -28.09 -14.29 -23.76
CA VAL A 1206 -28.85 -13.76 -24.91
C VAL A 1206 -30.30 -13.58 -24.48
N VAL A 1207 -30.86 -12.41 -24.76
CA VAL A 1207 -32.22 -12.02 -24.42
C VAL A 1207 -32.93 -11.52 -25.68
N ALA A 1208 -34.20 -11.91 -25.83
CA ALA A 1208 -35.05 -11.54 -26.95
C ALA A 1208 -36.43 -11.10 -26.44
N ALA A 1209 -36.88 -9.90 -26.83
CA ALA A 1209 -38.15 -9.32 -26.42
C ALA A 1209 -38.84 -8.57 -27.57
N GLY A 1210 -40.11 -8.19 -27.37
CA GLY A 1210 -40.85 -7.35 -28.32
C GLY A 1210 -40.31 -5.92 -28.42
N GLU A 1211 -39.71 -5.41 -27.34
CA GLU A 1211 -39.19 -4.04 -27.24
C GLU A 1211 -37.79 -4.01 -26.62
N LEU A 1212 -37.00 -3.00 -26.98
CA LEU A 1212 -35.60 -2.89 -26.55
C LEU A 1212 -35.45 -2.66 -25.05
N ARG A 1213 -36.26 -1.77 -24.45
CA ARG A 1213 -36.28 -1.55 -23.01
C ARG A 1213 -36.57 -2.82 -22.23
N ARG A 1214 -37.56 -3.61 -22.68
CA ARG A 1214 -37.91 -4.89 -22.06
C ARG A 1214 -36.76 -5.91 -22.16
N ALA A 1215 -36.03 -5.94 -23.27
CA ALA A 1215 -34.83 -6.78 -23.37
C ALA A 1215 -33.73 -6.37 -22.37
N ALA A 1216 -33.49 -5.06 -22.18
CA ALA A 1216 -32.49 -4.57 -21.22
C ALA A 1216 -32.83 -4.95 -19.77
N ASN A 1217 -34.07 -4.69 -19.35
CA ASN A 1217 -34.55 -5.03 -18.00
C ASN A 1217 -34.41 -6.54 -17.70
N LEU A 1218 -34.65 -7.40 -18.70
CA LEU A 1218 -34.51 -8.85 -18.58
C LEU A 1218 -33.03 -9.30 -18.43
N VAL A 1219 -32.06 -8.59 -19.02
CA VAL A 1219 -30.62 -8.85 -18.81
C VAL A 1219 -30.22 -8.52 -17.37
N GLU A 1220 -30.61 -7.34 -16.87
CA GLU A 1220 -30.31 -6.93 -15.50
C GLU A 1220 -30.94 -7.87 -14.46
N MET A 1221 -32.20 -8.25 -14.69
CA MET A 1221 -32.95 -9.17 -13.83
C MET A 1221 -32.31 -10.57 -13.78
N LEU A 1222 -31.80 -11.05 -14.92
CA LEU A 1222 -31.07 -12.32 -15.01
C LEU A 1222 -29.77 -12.26 -14.19
N GLU A 1223 -29.02 -11.17 -14.29
CA GLU A 1223 -27.75 -10.98 -13.58
C GLU A 1223 -27.93 -10.86 -12.06
N ARG A 1224 -28.78 -9.94 -11.60
CA ARG A 1224 -29.07 -9.74 -10.16
C ARG A 1224 -29.54 -11.05 -9.51
N THR A 1225 -30.35 -11.84 -10.22
CA THR A 1225 -30.83 -13.13 -9.73
C THR A 1225 -29.70 -14.15 -9.64
N ALA A 1226 -28.80 -14.21 -10.63
CA ALA A 1226 -27.64 -15.10 -10.60
C ALA A 1226 -26.68 -14.76 -9.44
N GLN A 1227 -26.46 -13.47 -9.17
CA GLN A 1227 -25.68 -12.98 -8.02
C GLN A 1227 -26.25 -13.48 -6.69
N LEU A 1228 -27.57 -13.36 -6.48
CA LEU A 1228 -28.25 -13.84 -5.27
C LEU A 1228 -28.15 -15.37 -5.09
N ILE A 1229 -28.30 -16.14 -6.19
CA ILE A 1229 -28.17 -17.59 -6.17
C ILE A 1229 -26.73 -17.99 -5.76
N LEU A 1230 -25.72 -17.41 -6.41
CA LEU A 1230 -24.31 -17.69 -6.12
C LEU A 1230 -23.92 -17.28 -4.70
N GLY A 1231 -24.39 -16.11 -4.23
CA GLY A 1231 -24.16 -15.64 -2.86
C GLY A 1231 -24.71 -16.60 -1.80
N CYS A 1232 -25.90 -17.17 -2.02
CA CYS A 1232 -26.45 -18.20 -1.12
C CYS A 1232 -25.54 -19.44 -1.06
N TYR A 1233 -25.11 -19.94 -2.22
CA TYR A 1233 -24.25 -21.13 -2.29
C TYR A 1233 -22.85 -20.88 -1.70
N ALA A 1234 -22.30 -19.67 -1.84
CA ALA A 1234 -21.01 -19.29 -1.24
C ALA A 1234 -21.03 -19.33 0.29
N VAL A 1235 -22.18 -19.04 0.93
CA VAL A 1235 -22.38 -19.19 2.39
C VAL A 1235 -22.90 -20.58 2.80
N GLY A 1236 -22.78 -21.58 1.93
CA GLY A 1236 -23.16 -22.96 2.20
C GLY A 1236 -24.68 -23.22 2.29
N ARG A 1237 -25.51 -22.30 1.80
CA ARG A 1237 -26.99 -22.39 1.86
C ARG A 1237 -27.57 -22.59 0.47
N ARG A 1238 -28.61 -23.42 0.36
CA ARG A 1238 -29.45 -23.43 -0.87
C ARG A 1238 -30.37 -22.20 -0.83
N PRO A 1239 -30.51 -21.45 -1.94
CA PRO A 1239 -31.40 -20.29 -1.97
C PRO A 1239 -32.87 -20.73 -1.80
N ALA A 1240 -33.65 -19.91 -1.09
CA ALA A 1240 -35.09 -20.09 -0.99
C ALA A 1240 -35.75 -19.71 -2.33
N VAL A 1241 -36.67 -20.55 -2.81
CA VAL A 1241 -37.38 -20.33 -4.08
C VAL A 1241 -38.85 -20.06 -3.84
N LEU A 1242 -39.46 -19.27 -4.73
CA LEU A 1242 -40.90 -19.02 -4.68
C LEU A 1242 -41.71 -20.32 -4.77
N PRO A 1243 -42.87 -20.42 -4.08
CA PRO A 1243 -43.75 -21.57 -4.20
C PRO A 1243 -44.12 -21.85 -5.65
N LYS A 1244 -44.05 -23.11 -6.09
CA LYS A 1244 -44.24 -23.51 -7.50
C LYS A 1244 -45.52 -22.93 -8.15
N LYS A 1245 -46.60 -22.78 -7.38
CA LYS A 1245 -47.87 -22.18 -7.84
C LYS A 1245 -47.73 -20.67 -8.11
N VAL A 1246 -47.00 -19.94 -7.27
CA VAL A 1246 -46.73 -18.50 -7.42
C VAL A 1246 -45.77 -18.26 -8.58
N ALA A 1247 -44.66 -19.02 -8.65
CA ALA A 1247 -43.70 -18.91 -9.74
C ALA A 1247 -44.34 -19.21 -11.12
N ARG A 1248 -45.24 -20.21 -11.18
CA ARG A 1248 -46.02 -20.51 -12.39
C ARG A 1248 -47.01 -19.40 -12.74
N MET A 1249 -47.75 -18.88 -11.76
CA MET A 1249 -48.70 -17.78 -11.97
C MET A 1249 -48.01 -16.54 -12.53
N LEU A 1250 -46.88 -16.13 -11.94
CA LEU A 1250 -46.10 -14.98 -12.42
C LEU A 1250 -45.49 -15.22 -13.81
N GLY A 1251 -44.97 -16.43 -14.07
CA GLY A 1251 -44.46 -16.80 -15.40
C GLY A 1251 -45.53 -16.96 -16.50
N GLU A 1252 -46.80 -17.05 -16.13
CA GLU A 1252 -47.95 -17.05 -17.05
C GLU A 1252 -48.59 -15.65 -17.19
N MET A 1253 -48.14 -14.64 -16.44
CA MET A 1253 -48.58 -13.25 -16.56
C MET A 1253 -47.70 -12.47 -17.55
N GLU A 1254 -48.31 -11.97 -18.63
CA GLU A 1254 -47.70 -10.89 -19.41
C GLU A 1254 -47.72 -9.61 -18.58
N VAL A 1255 -46.55 -9.19 -18.10
CA VAL A 1255 -46.36 -7.85 -17.55
C VAL A 1255 -46.45 -6.84 -18.70
N LEU A 1256 -47.34 -5.87 -18.52
CA LEU A 1256 -47.56 -4.69 -19.38
C LEU A 1256 -46.26 -3.87 -19.52
#